data_AF-A0A834XI30-F1
#
_entry.id   AF-A0A834XI30-F1
#
_cell.length_a   1.000
_cell.length_b   1.000
_cell.length_c   1.000
_cell.angle_alpha   90.00
_cell.angle_beta   90.00
_cell.angle_gamma   90.00
#
_symmetry.space_group_name_H-M   'P 1'
#
loop_
_entity.id
_entity.type
_entity.pdbx_description
1 polymer ?
#
loop_
_entity_poly.entity_id
_entity_poly.type
_entity_poly.pdbx_seq_one_letter_code
_entity_poly.pdbx_strand_id
1 'polypeptide(L)'
;MLRTNTIRETAATNAIAFPETSTMVFENLPNFATFGSGGLTVNWPSLEDVTVKNCPKINKFGLGNVDVSQLKFVDVQHPGKEQVDTEIIVADYFKLSDKFSSIEEYQITDSEELNKVLTMKLKPSHFTNLKKFEGKNCDERLNDFISILLERSERLEQLAVGECKLLKYLFNLNDPISAPDGRRKFNNLPNLKTIKLSDLPQLNRIWTKDPTEIFGLGNLETIEVMKCSSLTSLISASAAVKLKKLKVLKLHSCEKIVEVVAMENQGMETQKKVIEFQSLSNLELMGLSNLIKFHRGNCGLEFPHLNSLKITNCPQMVAFTTGFASAEEASTADEKSFTLLSELELDGCGKLRYVIPSDILPRFQNFKKLTVSNCDSLEEVFAFHGELSPGVTMLSQLNELVLTQLYNLVHVINTKFGNARFFESLKILRVEYCKSLKQLYLPFLAGSLKLTEIKISDCETLKEITMTKDILFPELNSIVLANLPNLSAFSPGTSELPSLESLKVVNCPALKIFVSKDLPSTSNNCFFNSELLQKLKILNIENQKGVEKLWHKNLPSESFCELEELILMESNDLLNVIQSSMLMRYEKLKKMTVQGCKELKEVFELENVITENKNEEILPHITELILNNLPNLEHFWNKEPQVSAFKNLESLQIIDCDSLERLFSLSTAKHLGNLKLLKLYGCKNMKEVLYNVDDSGSSQNEDIFFPEVECLILKDLPSLESFCAHSCNFEWPKLQAVRVSEVPKMMKFSEGNQITPKLNAVYVTFIKKCWQGNLNESIVYLWNQHKHYTEFSYESAH
;
A
#
# COMPACT_ATOMS: atom_id res chain seq x y z
N MET A 1 -0.76 -53.05 47.76
CA MET A 1 -2.13 -53.03 47.20
C MET A 1 -2.08 -52.23 45.91
N LEU A 2 -2.42 -52.81 44.76
CA LEU A 2 -2.57 -52.07 43.50
C LEU A 2 -4.04 -51.72 43.34
N ARG A 3 -4.40 -50.43 43.27
CA ARG A 3 -5.73 -49.97 42.86
C ARG A 3 -5.63 -49.54 41.40
N THR A 4 -6.06 -50.38 40.48
CA THR A 4 -6.02 -50.08 39.04
C THR A 4 -7.32 -50.51 38.39
N ASN A 5 -8.03 -49.60 37.72
CA ASN A 5 -9.29 -49.91 37.02
C ASN A 5 -9.13 -50.14 35.51
N THR A 6 -7.92 -50.02 34.95
CA THR A 6 -7.72 -50.18 33.50
C THR A 6 -6.31 -50.69 33.15
N ILE A 7 -6.22 -51.89 32.58
CA ILE A 7 -4.99 -52.44 31.97
C ILE A 7 -5.17 -52.35 30.45
N ARG A 8 -4.20 -51.77 29.73
CA ARG A 8 -4.17 -51.79 28.26
C ARG A 8 -2.95 -52.55 27.77
N GLU A 9 -3.17 -53.64 27.05
CA GLU A 9 -2.14 -54.27 26.23
C GLU A 9 -2.01 -53.49 24.91
N THR A 10 -0.82 -52.96 24.63
CA THR A 10 -0.52 -52.32 23.34
C THR A 10 0.06 -53.34 22.38
N ALA A 11 -0.73 -53.78 21.39
CA ALA A 11 -0.45 -54.90 20.48
C ALA A 11 0.80 -54.78 19.55
N ALA A 12 1.64 -53.75 19.72
CA ALA A 12 2.83 -53.53 18.88
C ALA A 12 4.17 -53.58 19.64
N THR A 13 4.15 -53.74 20.97
CA THR A 13 5.37 -53.91 21.79
C THR A 13 5.06 -54.91 22.90
N ASN A 14 6.03 -55.76 23.28
CA ASN A 14 5.91 -56.62 24.47
C ASN A 14 5.94 -55.74 25.74
N ALA A 15 4.96 -54.85 25.91
CA ALA A 15 4.89 -53.90 26.98
C ALA A 15 3.46 -53.68 27.50
N ILE A 16 3.32 -53.61 28.82
CA ILE A 16 2.06 -53.39 29.54
C ILE A 16 2.14 -52.03 30.22
N ALA A 17 1.17 -51.15 29.99
CA ALA A 17 1.15 -49.82 30.63
C ALA A 17 0.05 -49.73 31.70
N PHE A 18 0.39 -49.07 32.81
CA PHE A 18 -0.53 -48.73 33.89
C PHE A 18 -0.67 -47.19 33.99
N PRO A 19 -1.50 -46.58 33.12
CA PRO A 19 -1.51 -45.13 32.93
C PRO A 19 -2.18 -44.34 34.05
N GLU A 20 -3.01 -44.96 34.89
CA GLU A 20 -3.73 -44.27 35.97
C GLU A 20 -3.13 -44.54 37.36
N THR A 21 -2.04 -45.30 37.44
CA THR A 21 -1.46 -45.67 38.74
C THR A 21 -0.55 -44.57 39.24
N SER A 22 -1.03 -43.78 40.19
CA SER A 22 -0.28 -42.68 40.81
C SER A 22 0.54 -43.08 42.03
N THR A 23 0.21 -44.19 42.70
CA THR A 23 0.87 -44.59 43.95
C THR A 23 1.16 -46.10 43.95
N MET A 24 2.36 -46.47 44.40
CA MET A 24 2.81 -47.86 44.46
C MET A 24 3.49 -48.16 45.79
N VAL A 25 3.03 -49.21 46.49
CA VAL A 25 3.52 -49.57 47.83
C VAL A 25 3.83 -51.06 47.91
N PHE A 26 5.08 -51.40 48.25
CA PHE A 26 5.59 -52.73 48.54
C PHE A 26 6.09 -52.79 49.98
N GLU A 27 5.46 -53.62 50.81
CA GLU A 27 5.86 -53.78 52.22
C GLU A 27 5.91 -55.25 52.61
N ASN A 28 6.98 -55.66 53.29
CA ASN A 28 7.17 -57.01 53.85
C ASN A 28 7.04 -58.15 52.84
N LEU A 29 7.66 -58.00 51.65
CA LEU A 29 7.67 -59.02 50.60
C LEU A 29 9.06 -59.65 50.45
N PRO A 30 9.43 -60.66 51.28
CA PRO A 30 10.79 -61.21 51.32
C PRO A 30 11.19 -62.03 50.08
N ASN A 31 10.21 -62.50 49.30
CA ASN A 31 10.43 -63.34 48.13
C ASN A 31 10.06 -62.67 46.80
N PHE A 32 9.53 -61.44 46.83
CA PHE A 32 9.13 -60.73 45.62
C PHE A 32 10.36 -60.11 44.93
N ALA A 33 10.53 -60.40 43.63
CA ALA A 33 11.72 -60.00 42.89
C ALA A 33 11.45 -59.03 41.72
N THR A 34 10.40 -59.26 40.92
CA THR A 34 10.09 -58.45 39.73
C THR A 34 8.59 -58.38 39.42
N PHE A 35 8.16 -57.29 38.78
CA PHE A 35 6.95 -57.12 38.00
C PHE A 35 7.23 -57.54 36.55
N GLY A 36 6.54 -58.59 36.12
CA GLY A 36 6.72 -59.17 34.79
C GLY A 36 7.80 -60.26 34.77
N SER A 37 7.44 -61.41 34.21
CA SER A 37 8.35 -62.51 33.87
C SER A 37 8.19 -62.83 32.39
N GLY A 38 9.28 -63.00 31.65
CA GLY A 38 9.24 -63.46 30.24
C GLY A 38 9.39 -62.38 29.16
N GLY A 39 10.07 -61.25 29.43
CA GLY A 39 10.41 -60.25 28.40
C GLY A 39 9.36 -59.16 28.15
N LEU A 40 8.29 -59.11 28.94
CA LEU A 40 7.30 -58.03 28.96
C LEU A 40 7.81 -56.82 29.76
N THR A 41 7.80 -55.63 29.16
CA THR A 41 8.21 -54.36 29.77
C THR A 41 7.01 -53.63 30.37
N VAL A 42 7.01 -53.32 31.66
CA VAL A 42 5.89 -52.60 32.29
C VAL A 42 6.15 -51.09 32.27
N ASN A 43 5.18 -50.23 31.93
CA ASN A 43 5.31 -48.76 31.90
C ASN A 43 4.38 -48.09 32.91
N TRP A 44 4.89 -47.09 33.65
CA TRP A 44 4.20 -46.35 34.70
C TRP A 44 4.26 -44.82 34.43
N PRO A 45 3.50 -44.32 33.46
CA PRO A 45 3.65 -42.93 33.00
C PRO A 45 3.08 -41.87 33.95
N SER A 46 2.26 -42.25 34.93
CA SER A 46 1.61 -41.32 35.88
C SER A 46 1.92 -41.62 37.34
N LEU A 47 2.98 -42.37 37.61
CA LEU A 47 3.38 -42.75 38.96
C LEU A 47 4.01 -41.56 39.68
N GLU A 48 3.42 -41.16 40.80
CA GLU A 48 3.85 -40.03 41.61
C GLU A 48 4.52 -40.49 42.92
N ASP A 49 3.97 -41.50 43.59
CA ASP A 49 4.42 -41.91 44.92
C ASP A 49 4.86 -43.39 44.94
N VAL A 50 6.04 -43.68 45.47
CA VAL A 50 6.59 -45.04 45.57
C VAL A 50 7.09 -45.33 46.98
N THR A 51 6.68 -46.46 47.56
CA THR A 51 7.19 -46.92 48.86
C THR A 51 7.61 -48.38 48.78
N VAL A 52 8.84 -48.69 49.24
CA VAL A 52 9.40 -50.05 49.29
C VAL A 52 10.03 -50.29 50.66
N LYS A 53 9.43 -51.16 51.48
CA LYS A 53 9.91 -51.47 52.84
C LYS A 53 10.03 -52.97 53.04
N ASN A 54 11.16 -53.44 53.59
CA ASN A 54 11.41 -54.85 53.90
C ASN A 54 11.24 -55.81 52.70
N CYS A 55 11.76 -55.44 51.53
CA CYS A 55 11.69 -56.22 50.28
C CYS A 55 13.10 -56.50 49.70
N PRO A 56 13.88 -57.43 50.29
CA PRO A 56 15.31 -57.61 50.00
C PRO A 56 15.67 -58.24 48.64
N LYS A 57 14.70 -58.78 47.89
CA LYS A 57 14.96 -59.52 46.63
C LYS A 57 14.55 -58.78 45.36
N ILE A 58 14.08 -57.54 45.46
CA ILE A 58 13.69 -56.73 44.28
C ILE A 58 14.96 -56.33 43.51
N ASN A 59 14.99 -56.55 42.18
CA ASN A 59 16.17 -56.27 41.34
C ASN A 59 15.99 -55.04 40.42
N LYS A 60 17.13 -54.52 39.93
CA LYS A 60 17.20 -53.52 38.86
C LYS A 60 16.50 -54.10 37.63
N PHE A 61 15.55 -53.36 37.04
CA PHE A 61 14.59 -53.80 35.99
C PHE A 61 13.31 -54.47 36.48
N GLY A 62 13.17 -54.74 37.78
CA GLY A 62 12.01 -55.41 38.35
C GLY A 62 10.75 -54.54 38.42
N LEU A 63 10.80 -53.23 38.24
CA LEU A 63 9.62 -52.37 38.39
C LEU A 63 9.20 -51.63 37.10
N GLY A 64 9.78 -51.91 35.93
CA GLY A 64 9.35 -51.30 34.66
C GLY A 64 9.88 -49.88 34.39
N ASN A 65 9.37 -49.21 33.35
CA ASN A 65 9.73 -47.84 32.99
C ASN A 65 8.90 -46.80 33.75
N VAL A 66 9.52 -45.72 34.21
CA VAL A 66 8.84 -44.57 34.85
C VAL A 66 9.28 -43.25 34.23
N ASP A 67 8.38 -42.27 34.24
CA ASP A 67 8.72 -40.87 33.97
C ASP A 67 9.12 -40.18 35.29
N VAL A 68 10.41 -39.84 35.42
CA VAL A 68 10.96 -39.25 36.66
C VAL A 68 10.32 -37.91 36.99
N SER A 69 9.84 -37.16 35.97
CA SER A 69 9.24 -35.85 36.17
C SER A 69 7.92 -35.87 36.94
N GLN A 70 7.28 -37.04 37.03
CA GLN A 70 6.01 -37.22 37.73
C GLN A 70 6.18 -37.64 39.20
N LEU A 71 7.36 -38.15 39.58
CA LEU A 71 7.60 -38.67 40.92
C LEU A 71 7.72 -37.54 41.95
N LYS A 72 6.87 -37.57 42.97
CA LYS A 72 6.79 -36.61 44.07
C LYS A 72 7.38 -37.17 45.36
N PHE A 73 7.15 -38.47 45.65
CA PHE A 73 7.61 -39.10 46.89
C PHE A 73 8.16 -40.50 46.65
N VAL A 74 9.36 -40.78 47.14
CA VAL A 74 9.99 -42.11 47.04
C VAL A 74 10.61 -42.47 48.38
N ASP A 75 10.07 -43.49 49.05
CA ASP A 75 10.52 -44.00 50.35
C ASP A 75 10.96 -45.47 50.22
N VAL A 76 12.27 -45.71 50.14
CA VAL A 76 12.84 -47.06 50.00
C VAL A 76 13.72 -47.38 51.21
N GLN A 77 13.27 -48.30 52.05
CA GLN A 77 14.02 -48.78 53.21
C GLN A 77 14.73 -50.09 52.88
N HIS A 78 16.07 -50.03 52.84
CA HIS A 78 16.95 -51.21 52.75
C HIS A 78 17.84 -51.30 53.98
N PRO A 79 18.05 -52.51 54.54
CA PRO A 79 18.99 -52.68 55.65
C PRO A 79 20.42 -52.44 55.14
N GLY A 80 21.01 -51.28 55.50
CA GLY A 80 22.44 -51.01 55.32
C GLY A 80 22.86 -49.86 54.39
N LYS A 81 21.96 -48.97 53.93
CA LYS A 81 22.35 -47.73 53.22
C LYS A 81 21.61 -46.52 53.82
N GLU A 82 22.35 -45.58 54.40
CA GLU A 82 21.82 -44.27 54.80
C GLU A 82 21.66 -43.36 53.57
N GLN A 83 20.63 -42.50 53.63
CA GLN A 83 20.12 -41.53 52.64
C GLN A 83 20.94 -41.35 51.36
N VAL A 84 20.40 -41.86 50.26
CA VAL A 84 20.88 -41.67 48.89
C VAL A 84 19.87 -40.79 48.14
N ASP A 85 20.34 -39.98 47.19
CA ASP A 85 19.53 -39.12 46.32
C ASP A 85 18.40 -39.89 45.62
N THR A 86 17.21 -39.28 45.55
CA THR A 86 15.98 -39.87 45.03
C THR A 86 16.14 -40.38 43.60
N GLU A 87 16.89 -39.68 42.75
CA GLU A 87 17.16 -40.12 41.36
C GLU A 87 17.99 -41.41 41.28
N ILE A 88 18.95 -41.57 42.19
CA ILE A 88 19.82 -42.76 42.25
C ILE A 88 18.99 -43.95 42.74
N ILE A 89 18.14 -43.74 43.74
CA ILE A 89 17.21 -44.76 44.24
C ILE A 89 16.25 -45.19 43.14
N VAL A 90 15.62 -44.25 42.42
CA VAL A 90 14.67 -44.57 41.34
C VAL A 90 15.35 -45.31 40.19
N ALA A 91 16.56 -44.91 39.78
CA ALA A 91 17.32 -45.57 38.71
C ALA A 91 17.80 -46.99 39.07
N ASP A 92 17.82 -47.34 40.36
CA ASP A 92 18.16 -48.68 40.82
C ASP A 92 16.98 -49.66 40.77
N TYR A 93 15.74 -49.18 40.72
CA TYR A 93 14.53 -50.02 40.66
C TYR A 93 13.74 -49.91 39.35
N PHE A 94 13.75 -48.76 38.68
CA PHE A 94 13.02 -48.49 37.44
C PHE A 94 13.95 -48.24 36.25
N LYS A 95 13.47 -48.51 35.04
CA LYS A 95 14.05 -47.98 33.79
C LYS A 95 13.52 -46.57 33.56
N LEU A 96 14.36 -45.66 33.09
CA LEU A 96 13.94 -44.29 32.80
C LEU A 96 13.52 -44.18 31.33
N SER A 97 12.38 -43.57 31.04
CA SER A 97 11.93 -43.34 29.66
C SER A 97 12.85 -42.33 28.94
N ASP A 98 13.46 -42.74 27.83
CA ASP A 98 14.43 -41.95 27.07
C ASP A 98 13.75 -41.00 26.06
N LYS A 99 13.12 -39.94 26.58
CA LYS A 99 12.32 -38.97 25.80
C LYS A 99 13.14 -38.26 24.71
N PHE A 100 14.45 -38.06 24.93
CA PHE A 100 15.33 -37.39 23.96
C PHE A 100 15.69 -38.28 22.77
N SER A 101 15.59 -39.61 22.88
CA SER A 101 15.85 -40.50 21.74
C SER A 101 14.70 -40.53 20.73
N SER A 102 13.47 -40.16 21.12
CA SER A 102 12.29 -40.13 20.25
C SER A 102 11.85 -38.74 19.79
N ILE A 103 12.52 -37.68 20.24
CA ILE A 103 12.09 -36.30 19.99
C ILE A 103 12.33 -35.88 18.53
N GLU A 104 11.31 -35.31 17.88
CA GLU A 104 11.39 -34.81 16.51
C GLU A 104 11.45 -33.27 16.44
N GLU A 105 10.94 -32.57 17.45
CA GLU A 105 11.01 -31.11 17.54
C GLU A 105 11.43 -30.71 18.95
N TYR A 106 12.42 -29.82 19.06
CA TYR A 106 12.95 -29.39 20.34
C TYR A 106 13.24 -27.89 20.33
N GLN A 107 12.79 -27.22 21.39
CA GLN A 107 13.00 -25.80 21.59
C GLN A 107 13.73 -25.59 22.91
N ILE A 108 14.73 -24.72 22.91
CA ILE A 108 15.37 -24.17 24.11
C ILE A 108 14.92 -22.73 24.24
N THR A 109 14.32 -22.39 25.38
CA THR A 109 13.70 -21.08 25.58
C THR A 109 14.59 -20.06 26.29
N ASP A 110 15.58 -20.53 27.03
CA ASP A 110 16.56 -19.70 27.74
C ASP A 110 17.87 -20.45 28.06
N SER A 111 18.81 -19.71 28.66
CA SER A 111 20.12 -20.25 29.03
C SER A 111 20.08 -21.20 30.24
N GLU A 112 19.04 -21.17 31.07
CA GLU A 112 18.91 -22.10 32.19
C GLU A 112 18.56 -23.50 31.70
N GLU A 113 17.60 -23.59 30.76
CA GLU A 113 17.24 -24.82 30.07
C GLU A 113 18.44 -25.39 29.28
N LEU A 114 19.14 -24.52 28.54
CA LEU A 114 20.37 -24.90 27.83
C LEU A 114 21.40 -25.54 28.77
N ASN A 115 21.66 -24.92 29.93
CA ASN A 115 22.62 -25.42 30.91
C ASN A 115 22.17 -26.75 31.54
N LYS A 116 20.87 -26.93 31.80
CA LYS A 116 20.33 -28.22 32.27
C LYS A 116 20.60 -29.32 31.25
N VAL A 117 20.30 -29.10 29.98
CA VAL A 117 20.49 -30.10 28.92
C VAL A 117 21.97 -30.43 28.69
N LEU A 118 22.85 -29.43 28.73
CA LEU A 118 24.29 -29.62 28.55
C LEU A 118 24.95 -30.34 29.73
N THR A 119 24.42 -30.18 30.96
CA THR A 119 24.94 -30.86 32.16
C THR A 119 24.39 -32.28 32.33
N MET A 120 23.31 -32.65 31.62
CA MET A 120 22.80 -34.01 31.58
C MET A 120 23.79 -34.97 30.89
N LYS A 121 23.87 -36.20 31.39
CA LYS A 121 24.61 -37.29 30.72
C LYS A 121 23.86 -37.74 29.46
N LEU A 122 24.03 -37.01 28.36
CA LEU A 122 23.40 -37.32 27.08
C LEU A 122 23.97 -38.60 26.45
N LYS A 123 23.11 -39.57 26.14
CA LYS A 123 23.51 -40.79 25.41
C LYS A 123 23.69 -40.49 23.91
N PRO A 124 24.47 -41.30 23.17
CA PRO A 124 24.60 -41.15 21.72
C PRO A 124 23.28 -41.23 20.94
N SER A 125 22.25 -41.89 21.48
CA SER A 125 20.92 -42.00 20.86
C SER A 125 20.06 -40.74 20.98
N HIS A 126 20.37 -39.83 21.91
CA HIS A 126 19.59 -38.61 22.15
C HIS A 126 19.68 -37.66 20.95
N PHE A 127 18.56 -37.02 20.58
CA PHE A 127 18.40 -36.04 19.49
C PHE A 127 18.72 -36.55 18.07
N THR A 128 18.93 -37.85 17.90
CA THR A 128 19.16 -38.47 16.58
C THR A 128 17.94 -38.38 15.65
N ASN A 129 16.72 -38.34 16.22
CA ASN A 129 15.45 -38.21 15.51
C ASN A 129 14.98 -36.78 15.27
N LEU A 130 15.75 -35.78 15.72
CA LEU A 130 15.36 -34.38 15.68
C LEU A 130 15.25 -33.89 14.23
N LYS A 131 14.09 -33.33 13.87
CA LYS A 131 13.78 -32.71 12.57
C LYS A 131 13.78 -31.19 12.66
N LYS A 132 13.35 -30.61 13.78
CA LYS A 132 13.36 -29.16 13.98
C LYS A 132 13.97 -28.78 15.32
N PHE A 133 14.85 -27.80 15.29
CA PHE A 133 15.42 -27.19 16.47
C PHE A 133 15.18 -25.69 16.48
N GLU A 134 14.83 -25.15 17.65
CA GLU A 134 14.73 -23.71 17.90
C GLU A 134 15.46 -23.33 19.21
N GLY A 135 16.46 -22.47 19.14
CA GLY A 135 17.12 -21.90 20.32
C GLY A 135 16.78 -20.42 20.48
N LYS A 136 16.22 -20.03 21.63
CA LYS A 136 15.89 -18.63 21.95
C LYS A 136 16.55 -18.18 23.24
N ASN A 137 16.93 -16.90 23.31
CA ASN A 137 17.45 -16.26 24.52
C ASN A 137 18.59 -17.05 25.22
N CYS A 138 19.43 -17.70 24.40
CA CYS A 138 20.56 -18.49 24.86
C CYS A 138 21.85 -17.67 24.90
N ASP A 139 22.76 -18.07 25.79
CA ASP A 139 24.14 -17.58 25.82
C ASP A 139 25.01 -18.25 24.75
N GLU A 140 26.33 -18.02 24.82
CA GLU A 140 27.28 -18.55 23.84
C GLU A 140 27.40 -20.09 23.84
N ARG A 141 26.95 -20.78 24.90
CA ARG A 141 26.96 -22.25 25.00
C ARG A 141 25.97 -22.90 24.04
N LEU A 142 25.09 -22.13 23.41
CA LEU A 142 24.20 -22.66 22.36
C LEU A 142 25.01 -23.31 21.23
N ASN A 143 26.21 -22.78 20.96
CA ASN A 143 27.14 -23.37 20.00
C ASN A 143 27.55 -24.80 20.38
N ASP A 144 27.73 -25.09 21.67
CA ASP A 144 28.06 -26.43 22.15
C ASP A 144 26.90 -27.40 21.88
N PHE A 145 25.66 -26.94 22.10
CA PHE A 145 24.48 -27.74 21.78
C PHE A 145 24.31 -27.95 20.26
N ILE A 146 24.54 -26.91 19.45
CA ILE A 146 24.52 -27.02 17.98
C ILE A 146 25.61 -28.00 17.51
N SER A 147 26.80 -27.99 18.11
CA SER A 147 27.84 -28.98 17.84
C SER A 147 27.40 -30.41 18.14
N ILE A 148 26.65 -30.64 19.22
CA ILE A 148 26.04 -31.95 19.51
C ILE A 148 25.06 -32.35 18.40
N LEU A 149 24.26 -31.41 17.88
CA LEU A 149 23.36 -31.67 16.75
C LEU A 149 24.13 -31.98 15.46
N LEU A 150 25.24 -31.28 15.19
CA LEU A 150 26.13 -31.56 14.06
C LEU A 150 26.73 -32.97 14.12
N GLU A 151 27.00 -33.49 15.33
CA GLU A 151 27.54 -34.84 15.50
C GLU A 151 26.47 -35.93 15.35
N ARG A 152 25.25 -35.69 15.83
CA ARG A 152 24.26 -36.75 16.08
C ARG A 152 23.03 -36.72 15.19
N SER A 153 22.70 -35.56 14.62
CA SER A 153 21.43 -35.39 13.92
C SER A 153 21.56 -35.69 12.43
N GLU A 154 20.95 -36.79 12.01
CA GLU A 154 20.86 -37.16 10.58
C GLU A 154 19.55 -36.69 9.94
N ARG A 155 18.57 -36.28 10.76
CA ARG A 155 17.20 -35.96 10.32
C ARG A 155 16.84 -34.48 10.43
N LEU A 156 17.74 -33.62 10.93
CA LEU A 156 17.45 -32.20 11.13
C LEU A 156 17.15 -31.52 9.79
N GLU A 157 15.95 -30.98 9.66
CA GLU A 157 15.46 -30.26 8.48
C GLU A 157 15.46 -28.74 8.69
N GLN A 158 15.24 -28.29 9.93
CA GLN A 158 15.14 -26.86 10.28
C GLN A 158 15.96 -26.53 11.52
N LEU A 159 16.75 -25.46 11.42
CA LEU A 159 17.47 -24.83 12.52
C LEU A 159 17.04 -23.37 12.64
N ALA A 160 16.50 -22.98 13.79
CA ALA A 160 16.13 -21.61 14.10
C ALA A 160 16.87 -21.11 15.36
N VAL A 161 17.44 -19.92 15.31
CA VAL A 161 18.09 -19.29 16.47
C VAL A 161 17.66 -17.83 16.59
N GLY A 162 17.12 -17.46 17.75
CA GLY A 162 16.50 -16.18 18.01
C GLY A 162 16.98 -15.51 19.29
N GLU A 163 17.09 -14.18 19.33
CA GLU A 163 17.22 -13.40 20.58
C GLU A 163 18.48 -13.74 21.42
N CYS A 164 19.50 -14.37 20.82
CA CYS A 164 20.74 -14.77 21.51
C CYS A 164 21.80 -13.66 21.38
N LYS A 165 21.85 -12.76 22.37
CA LYS A 165 22.61 -11.50 22.29
C LYS A 165 24.13 -11.66 22.29
N LEU A 166 24.66 -12.74 22.85
CA LEU A 166 26.11 -12.97 23.02
C LEU A 166 26.71 -13.88 21.93
N LEU A 167 25.87 -14.43 21.06
CA LEU A 167 26.29 -15.42 20.07
C LEU A 167 27.12 -14.77 18.96
N LYS A 168 28.43 -15.08 18.90
CA LYS A 168 29.37 -14.49 17.91
C LYS A 168 29.41 -15.25 16.58
N TYR A 169 29.24 -16.55 16.64
CA TYR A 169 29.15 -17.45 15.49
C TYR A 169 28.12 -18.53 15.78
N LEU A 170 27.60 -19.20 14.74
CA LEU A 170 26.59 -20.26 14.89
C LEU A 170 27.21 -21.67 14.82
N PHE A 171 28.09 -21.91 13.85
CA PHE A 171 28.74 -23.20 13.66
C PHE A 171 30.23 -23.09 13.93
N ASN A 172 30.70 -23.78 14.97
CA ASN A 172 32.11 -23.93 15.25
C ASN A 172 32.70 -25.09 14.42
N LEU A 173 33.52 -24.76 13.43
CA LEU A 173 34.21 -25.72 12.56
C LEU A 173 35.72 -25.84 12.88
N ASN A 174 36.17 -25.32 14.03
CA ASN A 174 37.59 -25.22 14.34
C ASN A 174 38.24 -26.51 14.87
N ASP A 175 37.48 -27.45 15.44
CA ASP A 175 37.99 -28.69 16.05
C ASP A 175 37.51 -29.96 15.33
N PRO A 176 38.36 -30.67 14.56
CA PRO A 176 38.13 -32.07 14.28
C PRO A 176 38.49 -32.87 15.54
N ILE A 177 37.51 -33.34 16.31
CA ILE A 177 37.78 -34.41 17.27
C ILE A 177 38.24 -35.62 16.46
N SER A 178 39.52 -35.93 16.54
CA SER A 178 40.10 -37.11 15.91
C SER A 178 39.44 -38.34 16.52
N ALA A 179 38.62 -39.03 15.75
CA ALA A 179 38.27 -40.40 16.10
C ALA A 179 39.56 -41.23 16.12
N PRO A 180 39.68 -42.24 17.00
CA PRO A 180 40.87 -43.10 17.06
C PRO A 180 41.16 -43.87 15.74
N ASP A 181 40.27 -43.79 14.75
CA ASP A 181 40.39 -44.38 13.41
C ASP A 181 40.71 -43.38 12.28
N GLY A 182 40.93 -42.09 12.60
CA GLY A 182 41.38 -41.08 11.62
C GLY A 182 40.34 -40.59 10.60
N ARG A 183 39.04 -40.90 10.75
CA ARG A 183 37.99 -40.35 9.87
C ARG A 183 37.38 -39.05 10.42
N ARG A 184 37.15 -38.05 9.54
CA ARG A 184 36.40 -36.81 9.86
C ARG A 184 34.96 -37.19 10.24
N LYS A 185 34.45 -36.70 11.38
CA LYS A 185 33.25 -37.23 12.08
C LYS A 185 32.04 -36.28 12.15
N PHE A 186 32.01 -35.19 11.37
CA PHE A 186 30.79 -34.38 11.30
C PHE A 186 29.76 -35.10 10.44
N ASN A 187 28.59 -35.38 10.99
CA ASN A 187 27.43 -35.75 10.21
C ASN A 187 26.94 -34.44 9.58
N ASN A 188 27.17 -34.27 8.27
CA ASN A 188 27.09 -33.02 7.51
C ASN A 188 25.67 -32.36 7.43
N LEU A 189 24.83 -32.47 8.47
CA LEU A 189 23.40 -32.18 8.52
C LEU A 189 22.74 -32.41 7.16
N PRO A 190 22.77 -33.66 6.67
CA PRO A 190 22.50 -33.96 5.27
C PRO A 190 21.06 -33.59 4.85
N ASN A 191 20.14 -33.42 5.80
CA ASN A 191 18.74 -33.11 5.52
C ASN A 191 18.35 -31.65 5.83
N LEU A 192 19.31 -30.79 6.20
CA LEU A 192 19.01 -29.42 6.59
C LEU A 192 18.53 -28.60 5.38
N LYS A 193 17.27 -28.17 5.45
CA LYS A 193 16.59 -27.38 4.41
C LYS A 193 16.45 -25.91 4.80
N THR A 194 16.39 -25.60 6.09
CA THR A 194 16.08 -24.24 6.54
C THR A 194 16.98 -23.78 7.69
N ILE A 195 17.57 -22.60 7.53
CA ILE A 195 18.26 -21.87 8.59
C ILE A 195 17.53 -20.53 8.80
N LYS A 196 17.08 -20.26 10.03
CA LYS A 196 16.48 -18.98 10.42
C LYS A 196 17.25 -18.36 11.58
N LEU A 197 17.73 -17.15 11.39
CA LEU A 197 18.50 -16.40 12.38
C LEU A 197 17.82 -15.07 12.63
N SER A 198 17.50 -14.75 13.88
CA SER A 198 16.79 -13.52 14.21
C SER A 198 17.32 -12.87 15.49
N ASP A 199 17.58 -11.57 15.45
CA ASP A 199 18.00 -10.79 16.62
C ASP A 199 19.26 -11.36 17.30
N LEU A 200 20.33 -11.45 16.52
CA LEU A 200 21.66 -11.92 16.94
C LEU A 200 22.68 -10.79 16.78
N PRO A 201 22.67 -9.76 17.66
CA PRO A 201 23.41 -8.52 17.46
C PRO A 201 24.95 -8.68 17.45
N GLN A 202 25.48 -9.72 18.10
CA GLN A 202 26.93 -10.01 18.14
C GLN A 202 27.37 -11.03 17.07
N LEU A 203 26.43 -11.61 16.30
CA LEU A 203 26.74 -12.62 15.29
C LEU A 203 27.52 -11.97 14.16
N ASN A 204 28.81 -12.28 14.05
CA ASN A 204 29.69 -11.71 13.04
C ASN A 204 29.95 -12.65 11.86
N ARG A 205 29.76 -13.97 12.06
CA ARG A 205 29.92 -15.01 11.02
C ARG A 205 28.98 -16.17 11.33
N ILE A 206 28.37 -16.78 10.31
CA ILE A 206 27.58 -18.00 10.52
C ILE A 206 28.52 -19.20 10.77
N TRP A 207 29.60 -19.31 10.00
CA TRP A 207 30.58 -20.39 10.11
C TRP A 207 31.96 -19.84 10.51
N THR A 208 32.68 -20.51 11.42
CA THR A 208 34.03 -20.08 11.81
C THR A 208 35.09 -20.31 10.72
N LYS A 209 34.85 -21.28 9.81
CA LYS A 209 35.65 -21.61 8.62
C LYS A 209 34.73 -21.83 7.43
N ASP A 210 35.32 -21.99 6.24
CA ASP A 210 34.59 -22.35 5.03
C ASP A 210 33.82 -23.67 5.22
N PRO A 211 32.49 -23.68 5.06
CA PRO A 211 31.68 -24.87 5.26
C PRO A 211 31.81 -25.91 4.14
N THR A 212 32.47 -25.62 3.01
CA THR A 212 32.49 -26.50 1.82
C THR A 212 33.04 -27.90 2.06
N GLU A 213 34.04 -28.07 2.93
CA GLU A 213 34.65 -29.37 3.25
C GLU A 213 33.93 -30.14 4.38
N ILE A 214 33.06 -29.46 5.13
CA ILE A 214 32.58 -29.93 6.44
C ILE A 214 31.04 -29.98 6.52
N PHE A 215 30.34 -29.23 5.67
CA PHE A 215 28.90 -29.01 5.80
C PHE A 215 28.17 -29.27 4.48
N GLY A 216 27.10 -30.07 4.54
CA GLY A 216 26.31 -30.49 3.38
C GLY A 216 25.32 -29.41 2.91
N LEU A 217 25.82 -28.22 2.52
CA LEU A 217 25.00 -27.09 2.05
C LEU A 217 24.09 -27.40 0.84
N GLY A 218 24.31 -28.53 0.17
CA GLY A 218 23.59 -28.93 -1.05
C GLY A 218 22.08 -29.16 -0.90
N ASN A 219 21.57 -29.30 0.33
CA ASN A 219 20.14 -29.50 0.59
C ASN A 219 19.41 -28.28 1.15
N LEU A 220 20.13 -27.18 1.38
CA LEU A 220 19.56 -25.98 1.96
C LEU A 220 18.63 -25.28 0.95
N GLU A 221 17.38 -25.08 1.33
CA GLU A 221 16.32 -24.46 0.51
C GLU A 221 15.98 -23.04 0.95
N THR A 222 16.18 -22.69 2.23
CA THR A 222 15.80 -21.39 2.79
C THR A 222 16.83 -20.89 3.80
N ILE A 223 17.26 -19.65 3.61
CA ILE A 223 18.06 -18.89 4.59
C ILE A 223 17.32 -17.59 4.87
N GLU A 224 16.95 -17.38 6.13
CA GLU A 224 16.36 -16.12 6.61
C GLU A 224 17.23 -15.57 7.74
N VAL A 225 17.79 -14.37 7.57
CA VAL A 225 18.60 -13.69 8.58
C VAL A 225 18.00 -12.31 8.84
N MET A 226 17.58 -12.05 10.07
CA MET A 226 16.91 -10.83 10.47
C MET A 226 17.61 -10.21 11.68
N LYS A 227 17.83 -8.89 11.68
CA LYS A 227 18.39 -8.15 12.82
C LYS A 227 19.73 -8.71 13.34
N CYS A 228 20.61 -9.16 12.45
CA CYS A 228 21.95 -9.63 12.79
C CYS A 228 22.98 -8.54 12.45
N SER A 229 23.03 -7.48 13.26
CA SER A 229 23.72 -6.22 12.95
C SER A 229 25.24 -6.33 12.82
N SER A 230 25.86 -7.36 13.40
CA SER A 230 27.32 -7.55 13.33
C SER A 230 27.80 -8.39 12.14
N LEU A 231 26.88 -9.00 11.38
CA LEU A 231 27.22 -9.90 10.30
C LEU A 231 27.83 -9.11 9.13
N THR A 232 29.04 -9.48 8.70
CA THR A 232 29.76 -8.73 7.64
C THR A 232 29.51 -9.27 6.24
N SER A 233 29.19 -10.56 6.14
CA SER A 233 28.88 -11.30 4.92
C SER A 233 28.05 -12.52 5.27
N LEU A 234 27.22 -13.01 4.35
CA LEU A 234 26.45 -14.22 4.60
C LEU A 234 27.31 -15.48 4.43
N ILE A 235 27.97 -15.61 3.28
CA ILE A 235 28.65 -16.84 2.86
C ILE A 235 29.89 -16.54 2.00
N SER A 236 30.86 -17.45 1.92
CA SER A 236 31.98 -17.36 0.97
C SER A 236 31.59 -17.78 -0.44
N ALA A 237 32.36 -17.34 -1.45
CA ALA A 237 32.18 -17.73 -2.84
C ALA A 237 32.21 -19.27 -3.06
N SER A 238 33.17 -19.97 -2.46
CA SER A 238 33.28 -21.44 -2.46
C SER A 238 32.01 -22.14 -1.99
N ALA A 239 31.42 -21.65 -0.91
CA ALA A 239 30.26 -22.22 -0.27
C ALA A 239 28.97 -21.86 -1.02
N ALA A 240 28.90 -20.68 -1.64
CA ALA A 240 27.80 -20.30 -2.53
C ALA A 240 27.62 -21.29 -3.70
N VAL A 241 28.71 -21.80 -4.28
CA VAL A 241 28.66 -22.82 -5.37
C VAL A 241 27.96 -24.12 -4.95
N LYS A 242 27.88 -24.41 -3.64
CA LYS A 242 27.21 -25.60 -3.11
C LYS A 242 25.71 -25.40 -2.85
N LEU A 243 25.20 -24.16 -2.85
CA LEU A 243 23.80 -23.81 -2.56
C LEU A 243 22.85 -24.06 -3.74
N LYS A 244 22.94 -25.25 -4.32
CA LYS A 244 22.21 -25.65 -5.53
C LYS A 244 20.69 -25.76 -5.36
N LYS A 245 20.19 -25.95 -4.14
CA LYS A 245 18.75 -26.09 -3.87
C LYS A 245 18.13 -24.87 -3.18
N LEU A 246 18.90 -23.80 -2.98
CA LEU A 246 18.42 -22.61 -2.29
C LEU A 246 17.32 -21.95 -3.11
N LYS A 247 16.11 -21.84 -2.55
CA LYS A 247 14.92 -21.25 -3.18
C LYS A 247 14.62 -19.84 -2.66
N VAL A 248 14.91 -19.60 -1.38
CA VAL A 248 14.58 -18.36 -0.67
C VAL A 248 15.80 -17.88 0.10
N LEU A 249 16.19 -16.63 -0.14
CA LEU A 249 17.20 -15.92 0.65
C LEU A 249 16.64 -14.58 1.11
N LYS A 250 16.54 -14.38 2.43
CA LYS A 250 16.09 -13.12 3.03
C LYS A 250 17.12 -12.59 4.01
N LEU A 251 17.56 -11.36 3.82
CA LEU A 251 18.45 -10.64 4.72
C LEU A 251 17.81 -9.32 5.10
N HIS A 252 17.38 -9.19 6.36
CA HIS A 252 16.70 -8.01 6.86
C HIS A 252 17.47 -7.37 8.03
N SER A 253 17.65 -6.05 8.00
CA SER A 253 18.26 -5.25 9.08
C SER A 253 19.65 -5.77 9.53
N CYS A 254 20.50 -6.16 8.59
CA CYS A 254 21.87 -6.61 8.84
C CYS A 254 22.87 -5.55 8.36
N GLU A 255 23.03 -4.49 9.16
CA GLU A 255 23.66 -3.22 8.75
C GLU A 255 25.13 -3.33 8.33
N LYS A 256 25.92 -4.23 8.94
CA LYS A 256 27.34 -4.41 8.62
C LYS A 256 27.60 -5.28 7.39
N ILE A 257 26.58 -5.86 6.75
CA ILE A 257 26.78 -6.63 5.52
C ILE A 257 27.24 -5.67 4.42
N VAL A 258 28.43 -5.90 3.90
CA VAL A 258 29.03 -5.10 2.83
C VAL A 258 28.88 -5.78 1.47
N GLU A 259 28.93 -7.11 1.48
CA GLU A 259 28.64 -8.01 0.36
C GLU A 259 27.96 -9.27 0.90
N VAL A 260 27.01 -9.83 0.16
CA VAL A 260 26.29 -11.05 0.59
C VAL A 260 27.20 -12.26 0.46
N VAL A 261 27.87 -12.37 -0.69
CA VAL A 261 28.87 -13.41 -0.98
C VAL A 261 30.26 -12.79 -0.84
N ALA A 262 31.05 -13.25 0.14
CA ALA A 262 32.40 -12.77 0.40
C ALA A 262 33.42 -13.30 -0.62
N MET A 263 34.38 -12.44 -1.01
CA MET A 263 35.57 -12.87 -1.75
C MET A 263 36.51 -13.73 -0.89
N GLU A 264 37.20 -14.67 -1.53
CA GLU A 264 38.30 -15.42 -0.91
C GLU A 264 39.65 -14.72 -1.12
N ASN A 265 40.47 -14.67 -0.07
CA ASN A 265 41.77 -13.99 -0.06
C ASN A 265 42.95 -14.86 -0.59
N GLN A 266 42.70 -15.97 -1.28
CA GLN A 266 43.77 -16.90 -1.66
C GLN A 266 44.04 -16.95 -3.16
N GLY A 267 45.21 -16.43 -3.55
CA GLY A 267 45.97 -16.88 -4.72
C GLY A 267 45.45 -16.46 -6.09
N MET A 268 46.38 -16.11 -6.99
CA MET A 268 46.10 -15.81 -8.40
C MET A 268 45.54 -17.05 -9.13
N GLU A 269 44.24 -17.33 -9.03
CA GLU A 269 43.56 -18.21 -9.98
C GLU A 269 42.82 -17.36 -11.02
N THR A 270 43.39 -17.33 -12.22
CA THR A 270 42.92 -16.60 -13.42
C THR A 270 41.71 -17.25 -14.09
N GLN A 271 40.96 -18.13 -13.42
CA GLN A 271 39.74 -18.72 -13.98
C GLN A 271 38.51 -17.95 -13.50
N LYS A 272 37.77 -17.39 -14.47
CA LYS A 272 36.46 -16.75 -14.27
C LYS A 272 35.46 -17.81 -13.78
N LYS A 273 35.44 -18.08 -12.48
CA LYS A 273 34.50 -19.00 -11.85
C LYS A 273 33.10 -18.37 -11.89
N VAL A 274 32.08 -19.14 -12.25
CA VAL A 274 30.69 -18.70 -12.25
C VAL A 274 29.99 -19.34 -11.05
N ILE A 275 29.27 -18.54 -10.27
CA ILE A 275 28.45 -18.98 -9.14
C ILE A 275 27.00 -18.96 -9.60
N GLU A 276 26.39 -20.14 -9.72
CA GLU A 276 25.02 -20.30 -10.20
C GLU A 276 24.06 -20.59 -9.04
N PHE A 277 23.14 -19.67 -8.77
CA PHE A 277 22.01 -19.86 -7.85
C PHE A 277 20.85 -20.53 -8.60
N GLN A 278 21.07 -21.80 -9.00
CA GLN A 278 20.20 -22.52 -9.94
C GLN A 278 18.74 -22.71 -9.50
N SER A 279 18.38 -22.51 -8.24
CA SER A 279 17.00 -22.70 -7.73
C SER A 279 16.44 -21.47 -7.02
N LEU A 280 17.21 -20.38 -6.92
CA LEU A 280 16.83 -19.22 -6.12
C LEU A 280 15.71 -18.48 -6.83
N SER A 281 14.52 -18.53 -6.23
CA SER A 281 13.29 -17.93 -6.78
C SER A 281 12.90 -16.61 -6.12
N ASN A 282 13.24 -16.43 -4.83
CA ASN A 282 12.95 -15.23 -4.07
C ASN A 282 14.20 -14.74 -3.34
N LEU A 283 14.57 -13.48 -3.59
CA LEU A 283 15.68 -12.80 -2.94
C LEU A 283 15.21 -11.46 -2.36
N GLU A 284 15.33 -11.32 -1.04
CA GLU A 284 14.96 -10.11 -0.31
C GLU A 284 16.16 -9.56 0.47
N LEU A 285 16.55 -8.32 0.18
CA LEU A 285 17.62 -7.59 0.83
C LEU A 285 17.04 -6.29 1.40
N MET A 286 16.77 -6.24 2.70
CA MET A 286 16.06 -5.13 3.32
C MET A 286 16.87 -4.52 4.47
N GLY A 287 17.09 -3.20 4.46
CA GLY A 287 17.81 -2.52 5.55
C GLY A 287 19.26 -2.96 5.69
N LEU A 288 19.96 -3.21 4.57
CA LEU A 288 21.38 -3.53 4.55
C LEU A 288 22.20 -2.26 4.28
N SER A 289 22.38 -1.45 5.33
CA SER A 289 22.89 -0.08 5.21
C SER A 289 24.26 0.06 4.54
N ASN A 290 25.16 -0.93 4.70
CA ASN A 290 26.50 -0.90 4.11
C ASN A 290 26.67 -1.75 2.84
N LEU A 291 25.58 -2.37 2.34
CA LEU A 291 25.66 -3.23 1.16
C LEU A 291 26.06 -2.41 -0.07
N ILE A 292 27.15 -2.78 -0.73
CA ILE A 292 27.64 -2.09 -1.93
C ILE A 292 27.27 -2.85 -3.21
N LYS A 293 27.50 -4.17 -3.23
CA LYS A 293 27.16 -5.12 -4.30
C LYS A 293 26.80 -6.48 -3.69
N PHE A 294 26.09 -7.33 -4.42
CA PHE A 294 25.80 -8.71 -3.95
C PHE A 294 27.09 -9.53 -3.75
N HIS A 295 28.06 -9.35 -4.65
CA HIS A 295 29.42 -9.85 -4.57
C HIS A 295 30.36 -8.82 -5.17
N ARG A 296 31.49 -8.53 -4.54
CA ARG A 296 32.45 -7.55 -5.08
C ARG A 296 33.46 -8.16 -6.07
N GLY A 297 33.62 -9.49 -6.09
CA GLY A 297 34.67 -10.15 -6.88
C GLY A 297 34.30 -10.30 -8.36
N ASN A 298 35.29 -10.72 -9.15
CA ASN A 298 35.17 -10.84 -10.61
C ASN A 298 34.56 -12.19 -11.06
N CYS A 299 33.79 -12.86 -10.19
CA CYS A 299 33.08 -14.08 -10.54
C CYS A 299 31.71 -13.74 -11.17
N GLY A 300 31.32 -14.47 -12.22
CA GLY A 300 29.97 -14.32 -12.79
C GLY A 300 28.91 -14.85 -11.82
N LEU A 301 27.77 -14.16 -11.70
CA LEU A 301 26.67 -14.57 -10.82
C LEU A 301 25.42 -14.88 -11.64
N GLU A 302 25.02 -16.15 -11.67
CA GLU A 302 23.85 -16.58 -12.42
C GLU A 302 22.61 -16.80 -11.54
N PHE A 303 21.47 -16.28 -11.99
CA PHE A 303 20.16 -16.37 -11.33
C PHE A 303 19.09 -16.90 -12.30
N PRO A 304 19.17 -18.16 -12.76
CA PRO A 304 18.33 -18.67 -13.83
C PRO A 304 16.85 -18.84 -13.45
N HIS A 305 16.54 -19.00 -12.16
CA HIS A 305 15.16 -19.22 -11.66
C HIS A 305 14.60 -18.10 -10.79
N LEU A 306 15.28 -16.94 -10.76
CA LEU A 306 14.84 -15.81 -9.92
C LEU A 306 13.55 -15.22 -10.46
N ASN A 307 12.50 -15.25 -9.63
CA ASN A 307 11.16 -14.78 -9.96
C ASN A 307 10.84 -13.43 -9.29
N SER A 308 11.29 -13.22 -8.05
CA SER A 308 11.11 -11.98 -7.31
C SER A 308 12.44 -11.51 -6.70
N LEU A 309 12.77 -10.25 -6.93
CA LEU A 309 13.93 -9.56 -6.35
C LEU A 309 13.45 -8.28 -5.67
N LYS A 310 13.66 -8.19 -4.35
CA LYS A 310 13.33 -7.01 -3.55
C LYS A 310 14.56 -6.49 -2.83
N ILE A 311 14.93 -5.24 -3.10
CA ILE A 311 16.05 -4.56 -2.43
C ILE A 311 15.51 -3.25 -1.87
N THR A 312 15.41 -3.15 -0.56
CA THR A 312 14.82 -1.99 0.12
C THR A 312 15.79 -1.42 1.16
N ASN A 313 15.92 -0.11 1.27
CA ASN A 313 16.77 0.57 2.27
C ASN A 313 18.23 0.07 2.26
N CYS A 314 18.82 -0.03 1.06
CA CYS A 314 20.23 -0.36 0.84
C CYS A 314 20.98 0.85 0.25
N PRO A 315 21.17 1.95 1.02
CA PRO A 315 21.59 3.25 0.50
C PRO A 315 22.98 3.28 -0.12
N GLN A 316 23.88 2.38 0.28
CA GLN A 316 25.25 2.32 -0.24
C GLN A 316 25.39 1.49 -1.52
N MET A 317 24.29 0.87 -2.00
CA MET A 317 24.34 -0.02 -3.14
C MET A 317 24.60 0.77 -4.43
N VAL A 318 25.67 0.41 -5.13
CA VAL A 318 26.05 1.02 -6.42
C VAL A 318 25.70 0.13 -7.61
N ALA A 319 25.58 -1.17 -7.36
CA ALA A 319 25.11 -2.18 -8.31
C ALA A 319 24.63 -3.42 -7.57
N PHE A 320 23.77 -4.23 -8.19
CA PHE A 320 23.43 -5.54 -7.64
C PHE A 320 24.47 -6.57 -8.07
N THR A 321 24.68 -6.75 -9.38
CA THR A 321 25.72 -7.61 -9.99
C THR A 321 26.48 -6.83 -11.07
N THR A 322 27.54 -7.41 -11.63
CA THR A 322 28.15 -6.89 -12.86
C THR A 322 27.13 -7.02 -14.00
N GLY A 323 26.70 -5.91 -14.60
CA GLY A 323 25.74 -5.92 -15.71
C GLY A 323 24.27 -5.75 -15.37
N PHE A 324 23.89 -5.72 -14.08
CA PHE A 324 22.52 -5.43 -13.64
C PHE A 324 22.54 -4.45 -12.47
N ALA A 325 21.70 -3.42 -12.58
CA ALA A 325 21.75 -2.23 -11.73
C ALA A 325 23.14 -1.54 -11.78
N SER A 326 23.88 -1.64 -12.90
CA SER A 326 25.21 -1.06 -13.10
C SER A 326 25.33 -0.35 -14.44
N ALA A 327 26.33 0.53 -14.58
CA ALA A 327 26.70 1.14 -15.87
C ALA A 327 27.57 0.23 -16.76
N GLU A 328 28.06 -0.88 -16.20
CA GLU A 328 28.95 -1.81 -16.89
C GLU A 328 28.14 -2.74 -17.80
N GLU A 329 28.70 -3.10 -18.97
CA GLU A 329 28.13 -4.11 -19.86
C GLU A 329 27.98 -5.45 -19.13
N ALA A 330 26.91 -6.19 -19.48
CA ALA A 330 26.68 -7.49 -18.88
C ALA A 330 27.78 -8.47 -19.24
N SER A 331 28.23 -9.24 -18.25
CA SER A 331 29.25 -10.24 -18.49
C SER A 331 28.68 -11.39 -19.33
N THR A 332 29.52 -12.06 -20.12
CA THR A 332 29.15 -13.29 -20.86
C THR A 332 28.67 -14.43 -19.97
N ALA A 333 28.88 -14.33 -18.65
CA ALA A 333 28.44 -15.32 -17.66
C ALA A 333 27.00 -15.06 -17.16
N ASP A 334 26.24 -14.15 -17.76
CA ASP A 334 24.90 -13.79 -17.29
C ASP A 334 23.77 -14.14 -18.28
N GLU A 335 24.06 -14.88 -19.37
CA GLU A 335 23.12 -15.13 -20.48
C GLU A 335 21.79 -15.77 -20.04
N LYS A 336 21.80 -16.59 -18.97
CA LYS A 336 20.61 -17.31 -18.48
C LYS A 336 19.87 -16.59 -17.35
N SER A 337 20.44 -15.53 -16.78
CA SER A 337 19.89 -14.82 -15.62
C SER A 337 18.66 -13.99 -15.97
N PHE A 338 17.74 -13.85 -15.01
CA PHE A 338 16.58 -12.96 -15.05
C PHE A 338 15.50 -13.28 -16.11
N THR A 339 15.61 -14.42 -16.80
CA THR A 339 14.61 -14.87 -17.80
C THR A 339 13.23 -15.15 -17.22
N LEU A 340 13.20 -15.59 -15.96
CA LEU A 340 11.99 -15.87 -15.19
C LEU A 340 11.62 -14.72 -14.22
N LEU A 341 12.36 -13.61 -14.20
CA LEU A 341 12.09 -12.52 -13.27
C LEU A 341 10.75 -11.88 -13.59
N SER A 342 9.86 -11.86 -12.61
CA SER A 342 8.51 -11.32 -12.75
C SER A 342 8.31 -10.02 -11.98
N GLU A 343 8.94 -9.89 -10.81
CA GLU A 343 8.85 -8.70 -9.95
C GLU A 343 10.24 -8.19 -9.56
N LEU A 344 10.46 -6.88 -9.75
CA LEU A 344 11.63 -6.17 -9.26
C LEU A 344 11.17 -4.96 -8.45
N GLU A 345 11.61 -4.89 -7.20
CA GLU A 345 11.36 -3.78 -6.27
C GLU A 345 12.70 -3.23 -5.77
N LEU A 346 12.94 -1.96 -6.04
CA LEU A 346 14.12 -1.22 -5.58
C LEU A 346 13.65 0.01 -4.81
N ASP A 347 13.81 0.01 -3.48
CA ASP A 347 13.42 1.13 -2.62
C ASP A 347 14.63 1.60 -1.79
N GLY A 348 14.88 2.90 -1.71
CA GLY A 348 15.93 3.43 -0.84
C GLY A 348 17.36 3.03 -1.26
N CYS A 349 17.61 2.78 -2.55
CA CYS A 349 18.93 2.45 -3.10
C CYS A 349 19.68 3.73 -3.51
N GLY A 350 20.07 4.54 -2.52
CA GLY A 350 20.49 5.94 -2.70
C GLY A 350 21.67 6.20 -3.63
N LYS A 351 22.61 5.25 -3.79
CA LYS A 351 23.77 5.38 -4.70
C LYS A 351 23.58 4.74 -6.07
N LEU A 352 22.42 4.13 -6.32
CA LEU A 352 22.14 3.44 -7.57
C LEU A 352 21.87 4.46 -8.67
N ARG A 353 22.59 4.36 -9.80
CA ARG A 353 22.43 5.28 -10.95
C ARG A 353 21.57 4.71 -12.09
N TYR A 354 21.54 3.38 -12.21
CA TYR A 354 20.88 2.65 -13.29
C TYR A 354 20.11 1.45 -12.74
N VAL A 355 18.95 1.10 -13.33
CA VAL A 355 18.18 -0.09 -12.92
C VAL A 355 18.43 -1.26 -13.87
N ILE A 356 18.01 -1.13 -15.14
CA ILE A 356 18.15 -2.20 -16.14
C ILE A 356 18.90 -1.66 -17.38
N PRO A 357 20.13 -2.13 -17.65
CA PRO A 357 20.84 -1.83 -18.90
C PRO A 357 20.19 -2.47 -20.14
N SER A 358 20.44 -1.88 -21.31
CA SER A 358 19.84 -2.29 -22.59
C SER A 358 20.16 -3.71 -23.01
N ASP A 359 21.36 -4.19 -22.70
CA ASP A 359 21.88 -5.46 -23.20
C ASP A 359 21.20 -6.66 -22.52
N ILE A 360 20.59 -6.43 -21.35
CA ILE A 360 19.88 -7.46 -20.59
C ILE A 360 18.36 -7.34 -20.72
N LEU A 361 17.84 -6.24 -21.26
CA LEU A 361 16.39 -6.06 -21.51
C LEU A 361 15.73 -7.24 -22.27
N PRO A 362 16.34 -7.86 -23.30
CA PRO A 362 15.71 -8.98 -24.01
C PRO A 362 15.50 -10.21 -23.14
N ARG A 363 16.20 -10.30 -22.01
CA ARG A 363 16.10 -11.43 -21.08
C ARG A 363 14.82 -11.37 -20.27
N PHE A 364 14.23 -10.20 -20.04
CA PHE A 364 13.04 -10.01 -19.19
C PHE A 364 11.73 -10.44 -19.88
N GLN A 365 11.62 -11.73 -20.20
CA GLN A 365 10.48 -12.31 -20.93
C GLN A 365 9.22 -12.44 -20.07
N ASN A 366 9.36 -12.61 -18.75
CA ASN A 366 8.27 -12.82 -17.80
C ASN A 366 8.02 -11.64 -16.83
N PHE A 367 8.61 -10.48 -17.14
CA PHE A 367 8.68 -9.34 -16.24
C PHE A 367 7.36 -8.57 -16.21
N LYS A 368 6.67 -8.61 -15.06
CA LYS A 368 5.30 -8.11 -14.88
C LYS A 368 5.22 -6.83 -14.06
N LYS A 369 6.13 -6.62 -13.11
CA LYS A 369 6.08 -5.48 -12.20
C LYS A 369 7.46 -4.90 -11.94
N LEU A 370 7.59 -3.58 -12.14
CA LEU A 370 8.75 -2.80 -11.75
C LEU A 370 8.33 -1.68 -10.81
N THR A 371 8.90 -1.68 -9.61
CA THR A 371 8.72 -0.60 -8.62
C THR A 371 10.08 -0.05 -8.24
N VAL A 372 10.30 1.25 -8.44
CA VAL A 372 11.53 1.94 -8.06
C VAL A 372 11.18 3.18 -7.25
N SER A 373 11.62 3.24 -6.01
CA SER A 373 11.35 4.35 -5.11
C SER A 373 12.55 4.80 -4.29
N ASN A 374 12.61 6.09 -3.92
CA ASN A 374 13.64 6.64 -3.02
C ASN A 374 15.10 6.34 -3.46
N CYS A 375 15.35 6.28 -4.77
CA CYS A 375 16.69 6.08 -5.33
C CYS A 375 17.26 7.43 -5.80
N ASP A 376 17.81 8.20 -4.86
CA ASP A 376 18.16 9.60 -5.09
C ASP A 376 19.20 9.83 -6.19
N SER A 377 20.17 8.93 -6.38
CA SER A 377 21.18 9.05 -7.43
C SER A 377 20.75 8.48 -8.78
N LEU A 378 19.51 7.98 -8.91
CA LEU A 378 19.06 7.30 -10.11
C LEU A 378 18.90 8.30 -11.25
N GLU A 379 19.61 8.07 -12.35
CA GLU A 379 19.59 8.93 -13.54
C GLU A 379 18.72 8.35 -14.64
N GLU A 380 18.77 7.02 -14.82
CA GLU A 380 18.02 6.31 -15.85
C GLU A 380 17.46 4.98 -15.32
N VAL A 381 16.17 4.71 -15.58
CA VAL A 381 15.57 3.40 -15.26
C VAL A 381 16.03 2.36 -16.27
N PHE A 382 15.85 2.64 -17.56
CA PHE A 382 16.29 1.78 -18.65
C PHE A 382 17.48 2.43 -19.37
N ALA A 383 18.69 2.02 -18.98
CA ALA A 383 19.95 2.61 -19.45
C ALA A 383 20.34 2.08 -20.83
N PHE A 384 20.75 2.95 -21.75
CA PHE A 384 21.03 2.55 -23.14
C PHE A 384 22.52 2.63 -23.51
N HIS A 385 23.09 1.50 -23.92
CA HIS A 385 24.43 1.38 -24.48
C HIS A 385 24.34 0.74 -25.88
N GLY A 386 24.43 1.54 -26.95
CA GLY A 386 24.50 1.02 -28.34
C GLY A 386 23.40 1.52 -29.29
N GLU A 387 23.11 0.75 -30.34
CA GLU A 387 21.95 0.92 -31.25
C GLU A 387 21.13 -0.38 -31.20
N LEU A 388 19.80 -0.27 -31.09
CA LEU A 388 18.91 -1.44 -31.14
C LEU A 388 18.63 -1.82 -32.57
N SER A 389 18.68 -3.13 -32.87
CA SER A 389 18.13 -3.65 -34.11
C SER A 389 16.64 -3.27 -34.21
N PRO A 390 16.19 -2.70 -35.35
CA PRO A 390 14.79 -2.33 -35.54
C PRO A 390 13.85 -3.53 -35.32
N GLY A 391 12.76 -3.31 -34.60
CA GLY A 391 11.68 -4.31 -34.46
C GLY A 391 11.78 -5.28 -33.28
N VAL A 392 12.80 -5.17 -32.41
CA VAL A 392 12.84 -5.94 -31.15
C VAL A 392 11.75 -5.48 -30.21
N THR A 393 10.95 -6.42 -29.71
CA THR A 393 9.93 -6.21 -28.70
C THR A 393 10.50 -6.48 -27.31
N MET A 394 10.29 -5.54 -26.39
CA MET A 394 10.91 -5.56 -25.07
C MET A 394 9.87 -5.24 -24.00
N LEU A 395 10.00 -5.84 -22.81
CA LEU A 395 9.11 -5.59 -21.67
C LEU A 395 7.62 -5.78 -22.04
N SER A 396 7.29 -6.71 -22.94
CA SER A 396 5.93 -6.91 -23.45
C SER A 396 4.95 -7.37 -22.36
N GLN A 397 5.43 -8.09 -21.36
CA GLN A 397 4.63 -8.59 -20.24
C GLN A 397 4.53 -7.62 -19.04
N LEU A 398 5.20 -6.46 -19.08
CA LEU A 398 5.19 -5.51 -17.97
C LEU A 398 3.79 -4.95 -17.81
N ASN A 399 3.14 -5.20 -16.67
CA ASN A 399 1.79 -4.76 -16.34
C ASN A 399 1.80 -3.49 -15.49
N GLU A 400 2.81 -3.31 -14.65
CA GLU A 400 2.87 -2.22 -13.68
C GLU A 400 4.28 -1.59 -13.66
N LEU A 401 4.33 -0.28 -13.91
CA LEU A 401 5.52 0.54 -13.81
C LEU A 401 5.26 1.67 -12.80
N VAL A 402 5.90 1.58 -11.64
CA VAL A 402 5.76 2.55 -10.54
C VAL A 402 7.11 3.16 -10.22
N LEU A 403 7.21 4.47 -10.41
CA LEU A 403 8.40 5.27 -10.18
C LEU A 403 8.05 6.39 -9.19
N THR A 404 8.70 6.43 -8.03
CA THR A 404 8.33 7.38 -6.97
C THR A 404 9.54 7.98 -6.26
N GLN A 405 9.57 9.29 -6.05
CA GLN A 405 10.68 9.97 -5.33
C GLN A 405 12.06 9.68 -5.95
N LEU A 406 12.17 9.86 -7.27
CA LEU A 406 13.42 9.68 -8.03
C LEU A 406 13.95 11.05 -8.46
N TYR A 407 14.60 11.76 -7.52
CA TYR A 407 14.88 13.19 -7.68
C TYR A 407 15.86 13.52 -8.81
N ASN A 408 16.83 12.66 -9.11
CA ASN A 408 17.79 12.84 -10.21
C ASN A 408 17.41 12.13 -11.50
N LEU A 409 16.22 11.50 -11.57
CA LEU A 409 15.81 10.76 -12.75
C LEU A 409 15.65 11.71 -13.94
N VAL A 410 16.46 11.52 -14.98
CA VAL A 410 16.41 12.35 -16.19
C VAL A 410 15.57 11.70 -17.28
N HIS A 411 15.67 10.36 -17.40
CA HIS A 411 14.98 9.58 -18.42
C HIS A 411 14.44 8.26 -17.86
N VAL A 412 13.18 7.94 -18.14
CA VAL A 412 12.67 6.57 -17.95
C VAL A 412 13.18 5.68 -19.08
N ILE A 413 12.94 6.10 -20.32
CA ILE A 413 13.46 5.51 -21.56
C ILE A 413 14.12 6.64 -22.36
N ASN A 414 15.33 6.39 -22.88
CA ASN A 414 16.05 7.36 -23.70
C ASN A 414 15.39 7.51 -25.10
N THR A 415 15.42 8.69 -25.71
CA THR A 415 14.80 8.92 -27.05
C THR A 415 15.59 8.31 -28.21
N LYS A 416 16.81 7.83 -27.96
CA LYS A 416 17.62 7.09 -28.96
C LYS A 416 17.15 5.66 -29.23
N PHE A 417 16.07 5.20 -28.58
CA PHE A 417 15.51 3.85 -28.77
C PHE A 417 14.90 3.61 -30.18
N GLY A 418 14.93 4.58 -31.10
CA GLY A 418 14.51 4.38 -32.49
C GLY A 418 13.07 3.86 -32.61
N ASN A 419 12.82 2.95 -33.54
CA ASN A 419 11.52 2.29 -33.73
C ASN A 419 11.30 1.08 -32.78
N ALA A 420 11.98 1.02 -31.64
CA ALA A 420 11.81 -0.07 -30.69
C ALA A 420 10.40 -0.04 -30.08
N ARG A 421 9.85 -1.22 -29.82
CA ARG A 421 8.46 -1.38 -29.40
C ARG A 421 8.42 -1.95 -27.98
N PHE A 422 7.99 -1.13 -27.03
CA PHE A 422 7.89 -1.44 -25.61
C PHE A 422 6.43 -1.64 -25.20
N PHE A 423 6.22 -2.29 -24.05
CA PHE A 423 4.95 -2.31 -23.33
C PHE A 423 3.75 -2.78 -24.18
N GLU A 424 3.54 -4.09 -24.24
CA GLU A 424 2.32 -4.65 -24.84
C GLU A 424 1.19 -4.77 -23.80
N SER A 425 1.53 -5.17 -22.58
CA SER A 425 0.55 -5.49 -21.52
C SER A 425 0.46 -4.47 -20.39
N LEU A 426 1.09 -3.29 -20.50
CA LEU A 426 1.12 -2.31 -19.42
C LEU A 426 -0.29 -1.83 -19.08
N LYS A 427 -0.64 -1.93 -17.79
CA LYS A 427 -1.94 -1.55 -17.23
C LYS A 427 -1.88 -0.30 -16.38
N ILE A 428 -0.80 -0.16 -15.61
CA ILE A 428 -0.63 0.90 -14.62
C ILE A 428 0.71 1.59 -14.85
N LEU A 429 0.65 2.90 -15.04
CA LEU A 429 1.81 3.78 -15.06
C LEU A 429 1.67 4.82 -13.95
N ARG A 430 2.60 4.81 -12.99
CA ARG A 430 2.69 5.82 -11.93
C ARG A 430 4.07 6.44 -11.88
N VAL A 431 4.15 7.76 -12.01
CA VAL A 431 5.39 8.54 -11.93
C VAL A 431 5.16 9.72 -11.00
N GLU A 432 5.69 9.65 -9.78
CA GLU A 432 5.40 10.61 -8.71
C GLU A 432 6.70 11.17 -8.12
N TYR A 433 6.79 12.48 -7.89
CA TYR A 433 7.94 13.13 -7.25
C TYR A 433 9.30 12.98 -7.99
N CYS A 434 9.30 12.87 -9.32
CA CYS A 434 10.50 12.77 -10.15
C CYS A 434 10.95 14.16 -10.65
N LYS A 435 11.64 14.92 -9.78
CA LYS A 435 11.89 16.36 -9.99
C LYS A 435 12.80 16.72 -11.15
N SER A 436 13.72 15.85 -11.57
CA SER A 436 14.65 16.11 -12.70
C SER A 436 14.15 15.58 -14.04
N LEU A 437 12.99 14.91 -14.06
CA LEU A 437 12.44 14.29 -15.26
C LEU A 437 11.98 15.39 -16.21
N LYS A 438 12.62 15.50 -17.38
CA LYS A 438 12.33 16.57 -18.35
C LYS A 438 11.28 16.17 -19.38
N GLN A 439 11.32 14.91 -19.80
CA GLN A 439 10.43 14.35 -20.81
C GLN A 439 10.12 12.90 -20.44
N LEU A 440 8.88 12.49 -20.68
CA LEU A 440 8.43 11.12 -20.53
C LEU A 440 7.98 10.60 -21.89
N TYR A 441 8.83 9.80 -22.54
CA TYR A 441 8.51 9.12 -23.79
C TYR A 441 8.20 7.64 -23.51
N LEU A 442 7.05 7.17 -24.00
CA LEU A 442 6.56 5.81 -23.80
C LEU A 442 6.27 5.15 -25.18
N PRO A 443 7.22 4.39 -25.73
CA PRO A 443 7.10 3.74 -27.03
C PRO A 443 6.25 2.47 -26.99
N PHE A 444 4.94 2.60 -26.78
CA PHE A 444 3.97 1.50 -26.85
C PHE A 444 3.98 0.76 -28.20
N LEU A 445 3.73 -0.54 -28.15
CA LEU A 445 3.54 -1.40 -29.31
C LEU A 445 2.12 -1.29 -29.86
N ALA A 446 1.96 -1.19 -31.19
CA ALA A 446 0.63 -1.16 -31.83
C ALA A 446 -0.20 -2.40 -31.40
N GLY A 447 -1.32 -2.16 -30.72
CA GLY A 447 -2.11 -3.22 -30.07
C GLY A 447 -1.93 -3.32 -28.54
N SER A 448 -1.18 -2.43 -27.90
CA SER A 448 -1.19 -2.28 -26.44
C SER A 448 -2.49 -1.64 -25.97
N LEU A 449 -3.50 -2.48 -25.74
CA LEU A 449 -4.86 -2.05 -25.40
C LEU A 449 -5.15 -2.05 -23.90
N LYS A 450 -4.21 -2.54 -23.08
CA LYS A 450 -4.47 -2.89 -21.67
C LYS A 450 -4.21 -1.76 -20.67
N LEU A 451 -3.75 -0.59 -21.12
CA LEU A 451 -3.45 0.52 -20.24
C LEU A 451 -4.74 1.03 -19.60
N THR A 452 -4.83 0.99 -18.28
CA THR A 452 -6.02 1.36 -17.50
C THR A 452 -5.85 2.67 -16.75
N GLU A 453 -4.64 2.97 -16.28
CA GLU A 453 -4.35 4.11 -15.41
C GLU A 453 -3.02 4.79 -15.79
N ILE A 454 -3.07 6.12 -15.91
CA ILE A 454 -1.90 7.00 -15.95
C ILE A 454 -1.99 7.96 -14.77
N LYS A 455 -1.03 7.91 -13.85
CA LYS A 455 -0.89 8.88 -12.76
C LYS A 455 0.51 9.49 -12.79
N ILE A 456 0.58 10.79 -13.04
CA ILE A 456 1.84 11.53 -13.05
C ILE A 456 1.69 12.74 -12.14
N SER A 457 2.51 12.82 -11.09
CA SER A 457 2.45 13.95 -10.17
C SER A 457 3.81 14.44 -9.69
N ASP A 458 3.87 15.72 -9.31
CA ASP A 458 5.01 16.32 -8.61
C ASP A 458 6.35 16.20 -9.38
N CYS A 459 6.28 16.26 -10.70
CA CYS A 459 7.43 16.22 -11.61
C CYS A 459 7.69 17.64 -12.17
N GLU A 460 8.35 18.48 -11.38
CA GLU A 460 8.46 19.93 -11.63
C GLU A 460 9.09 20.30 -12.98
N THR A 461 10.11 19.57 -13.45
CA THR A 461 10.78 19.87 -14.72
C THR A 461 10.14 19.23 -15.95
N LEU A 462 9.09 18.42 -15.77
CA LEU A 462 8.49 17.65 -16.86
C LEU A 462 7.78 18.58 -17.83
N LYS A 463 8.24 18.62 -19.08
CA LYS A 463 7.69 19.49 -20.12
C LYS A 463 6.72 18.79 -21.06
N GLU A 464 6.93 17.51 -21.28
CA GLU A 464 6.24 16.77 -22.32
C GLU A 464 6.06 15.31 -21.92
N ILE A 465 4.85 14.81 -22.17
CA ILE A 465 4.49 13.40 -22.05
C ILE A 465 4.01 12.95 -23.42
N THR A 466 4.75 12.03 -24.03
CA THR A 466 4.47 11.52 -25.37
C THR A 466 4.41 10.00 -25.38
N MET A 467 3.35 9.48 -25.99
CA MET A 467 3.15 8.06 -26.24
C MET A 467 3.25 7.80 -27.76
N THR A 468 3.36 6.55 -28.18
CA THR A 468 3.40 6.19 -29.61
C THR A 468 2.17 6.71 -30.34
N LYS A 469 2.40 7.43 -31.45
CA LYS A 469 1.35 7.97 -32.33
C LYS A 469 0.46 6.86 -32.90
N ASP A 470 -0.78 7.20 -33.18
CA ASP A 470 -1.77 6.32 -33.84
C ASP A 470 -2.13 5.05 -33.03
N ILE A 471 -1.86 5.04 -31.73
CA ILE A 471 -2.31 3.99 -30.80
C ILE A 471 -3.57 4.44 -30.06
N LEU A 472 -4.58 3.58 -30.06
CA LEU A 472 -5.80 3.72 -29.28
C LEU A 472 -5.67 2.96 -27.95
N PHE A 473 -6.07 3.58 -26.85
CA PHE A 473 -6.08 2.96 -25.52
C PHE A 473 -7.53 2.69 -25.06
N PRO A 474 -8.14 1.55 -25.47
CA PRO A 474 -9.56 1.28 -25.21
C PRO A 474 -9.87 0.84 -23.77
N GLU A 475 -8.88 0.57 -22.93
CA GLU A 475 -9.11 0.25 -21.50
C GLU A 475 -8.74 1.40 -20.56
N LEU A 476 -8.20 2.51 -21.08
CA LEU A 476 -7.71 3.64 -20.28
C LEU A 476 -8.88 4.39 -19.68
N ASN A 477 -9.09 4.19 -18.38
CA ASN A 477 -10.24 4.72 -17.65
C ASN A 477 -9.90 5.89 -16.72
N SER A 478 -8.62 6.05 -16.35
CA SER A 478 -8.19 7.08 -15.40
C SER A 478 -6.91 7.77 -15.83
N ILE A 479 -6.95 9.10 -15.89
CA ILE A 479 -5.78 9.97 -16.09
C ILE A 479 -5.73 10.99 -14.94
N VAL A 480 -4.60 11.03 -14.25
CA VAL A 480 -4.29 12.02 -13.20
C VAL A 480 -2.98 12.71 -13.52
N LEU A 481 -3.04 14.03 -13.74
CA LEU A 481 -1.89 14.91 -13.93
C LEU A 481 -1.92 15.96 -12.81
N ALA A 482 -0.93 15.97 -11.92
CA ALA A 482 -0.95 16.85 -10.75
C ALA A 482 0.40 17.51 -10.45
N ASN A 483 0.42 18.81 -10.16
CA ASN A 483 1.64 19.56 -9.81
C ASN A 483 2.74 19.42 -10.88
N LEU A 484 2.39 19.69 -12.14
CA LEU A 484 3.28 19.65 -13.30
C LEU A 484 3.45 21.06 -13.90
N PRO A 485 4.16 21.98 -13.23
CA PRO A 485 4.18 23.40 -13.57
C PRO A 485 4.73 23.71 -14.97
N ASN A 486 5.62 22.87 -15.49
CA ASN A 486 6.26 23.06 -16.80
C ASN A 486 5.66 22.19 -17.91
N LEU A 487 4.65 21.37 -17.63
CA LEU A 487 4.05 20.47 -18.62
C LEU A 487 3.32 21.30 -19.67
N SER A 488 3.85 21.35 -20.89
CA SER A 488 3.26 22.11 -22.01
C SER A 488 2.55 21.22 -23.02
N ALA A 489 2.83 19.91 -23.04
CA ALA A 489 2.27 18.98 -24.00
C ALA A 489 1.99 17.60 -23.39
N PHE A 490 0.77 17.11 -23.60
CA PHE A 490 0.38 15.72 -23.35
C PHE A 490 -0.19 15.14 -24.65
N SER A 491 0.41 14.05 -25.13
CA SER A 491 0.04 13.40 -26.40
C SER A 491 -0.08 11.88 -26.19
N PRO A 492 -1.27 11.36 -25.88
CA PRO A 492 -1.50 9.96 -25.61
C PRO A 492 -1.63 9.11 -26.89
N GLY A 493 -0.89 9.44 -27.95
CA GLY A 493 -0.90 8.71 -29.22
C GLY A 493 -2.05 9.07 -30.17
N THR A 494 -3.28 9.09 -29.65
CA THR A 494 -4.50 9.54 -30.35
C THR A 494 -5.29 10.51 -29.46
N SER A 495 -6.21 11.29 -30.02
CA SER A 495 -7.12 12.14 -29.22
C SER A 495 -8.39 11.42 -28.77
N GLU A 496 -8.56 10.17 -29.16
CA GLU A 496 -9.72 9.37 -28.87
C GLU A 496 -9.41 8.52 -27.64
N LEU A 497 -10.12 8.77 -26.54
CA LEU A 497 -9.96 8.02 -25.29
C LEU A 497 -11.33 7.40 -24.95
N PRO A 498 -11.74 6.32 -25.66
CA PRO A 498 -13.13 5.85 -25.70
C PRO A 498 -13.62 5.23 -24.39
N SER A 499 -12.72 4.95 -23.45
CA SER A 499 -13.06 4.36 -22.14
C SER A 499 -12.67 5.23 -20.96
N LEU A 500 -12.22 6.48 -21.18
CA LEU A 500 -11.82 7.36 -20.09
C LEU A 500 -13.04 7.74 -19.26
N GLU A 501 -13.06 7.34 -17.98
CA GLU A 501 -14.15 7.64 -17.04
C GLU A 501 -13.78 8.77 -16.07
N SER A 502 -12.50 8.96 -15.76
CA SER A 502 -12.01 9.97 -14.81
C SER A 502 -10.80 10.72 -15.36
N LEU A 503 -10.90 12.05 -15.39
CA LEU A 503 -9.82 12.95 -15.76
C LEU A 503 -9.61 13.99 -14.65
N LYS A 504 -8.40 14.00 -14.07
CA LYS A 504 -8.00 14.98 -13.06
C LYS A 504 -6.73 15.73 -13.51
N VAL A 505 -6.81 17.05 -13.64
CA VAL A 505 -5.69 17.94 -13.99
C VAL A 505 -5.57 19.03 -12.93
N VAL A 506 -4.51 18.97 -12.12
CA VAL A 506 -4.29 19.86 -10.97
C VAL A 506 -2.97 20.58 -11.08
N ASN A 507 -2.97 21.90 -10.99
CA ASN A 507 -1.74 22.71 -10.94
C ASN A 507 -0.77 22.39 -12.11
N CYS A 508 -1.28 22.53 -13.34
CA CYS A 508 -0.52 22.31 -14.58
C CYS A 508 -0.53 23.58 -15.47
N PRO A 509 -0.11 24.76 -14.96
CA PRO A 509 -0.31 26.06 -15.61
C PRO A 509 0.30 26.23 -17.02
N ALA A 510 1.29 25.41 -17.40
CA ALA A 510 1.85 25.44 -18.76
C ALA A 510 1.00 24.63 -19.77
N LEU A 511 0.10 23.76 -19.30
CA LEU A 511 -0.72 22.90 -20.13
C LEU A 511 -1.97 23.67 -20.55
N LYS A 512 -1.89 24.33 -21.70
CA LYS A 512 -3.00 25.14 -22.22
C LYS A 512 -4.05 24.33 -22.99
N ILE A 513 -3.65 23.18 -23.52
CA ILE A 513 -4.49 22.25 -24.28
C ILE A 513 -4.24 20.86 -23.71
N PHE A 514 -5.30 20.10 -23.44
CA PHE A 514 -5.18 18.77 -22.86
C PHE A 514 -4.46 17.80 -23.82
N VAL A 515 -4.94 17.61 -25.06
CA VAL A 515 -4.26 16.78 -26.07
C VAL A 515 -3.77 17.61 -27.24
N SER A 516 -2.45 17.65 -27.42
CA SER A 516 -1.82 18.30 -28.58
C SER A 516 -1.65 17.31 -29.74
N LYS A 517 -2.35 17.55 -30.86
CA LYS A 517 -2.21 16.74 -32.09
C LYS A 517 -0.98 17.11 -32.92
N ASP A 518 -0.60 18.39 -32.92
CA ASP A 518 0.59 18.92 -33.59
C ASP A 518 1.07 20.20 -32.86
N LEU A 519 2.38 20.49 -32.88
CA LEU A 519 2.98 21.72 -32.35
C LEU A 519 2.29 22.99 -32.95
N PRO A 520 2.27 24.12 -32.23
CA PRO A 520 1.13 25.03 -32.17
C PRO A 520 0.86 25.75 -33.50
N SER A 521 -0.21 25.34 -34.19
CA SER A 521 -0.93 26.24 -35.07
C SER A 521 -1.91 27.06 -34.23
N THR A 522 -1.81 28.36 -34.44
CA THR A 522 -2.43 29.47 -33.72
C THR A 522 -3.94 29.39 -33.51
N SER A 523 -4.39 29.96 -32.39
CA SER A 523 -5.63 30.75 -32.20
C SER A 523 -6.82 30.18 -31.44
N ASN A 524 -6.71 29.11 -30.65
CA ASN A 524 -7.80 28.72 -29.76
C ASN A 524 -7.37 28.60 -28.29
N ASN A 525 -7.85 29.54 -27.47
CA ASN A 525 -7.66 29.60 -26.01
C ASN A 525 -8.52 28.55 -25.25
N CYS A 526 -8.82 27.41 -25.86
CA CYS A 526 -9.69 26.37 -25.30
C CYS A 526 -8.88 25.16 -24.82
N PHE A 527 -9.16 24.70 -23.60
CA PHE A 527 -8.46 23.55 -23.01
C PHE A 527 -8.75 22.23 -23.73
N PHE A 528 -10.01 22.00 -24.14
CA PHE A 528 -10.46 20.87 -24.96
C PHE A 528 -10.84 21.35 -26.36
N ASN A 529 -10.28 20.71 -27.39
CA ASN A 529 -10.39 21.14 -28.79
C ASN A 529 -11.02 20.09 -29.73
N SER A 530 -10.59 18.84 -29.63
CA SER A 530 -10.98 17.78 -30.60
C SER A 530 -11.02 16.36 -29.99
N GLU A 531 -10.94 16.27 -28.67
CA GLU A 531 -10.89 15.02 -27.92
C GLU A 531 -12.27 14.35 -27.88
N LEU A 532 -12.31 13.05 -28.15
CA LEU A 532 -13.52 12.24 -28.03
C LEU A 532 -13.53 11.54 -26.67
N LEU A 533 -14.21 12.16 -25.70
CA LEU A 533 -14.30 11.71 -24.30
C LEU A 533 -15.74 11.30 -23.94
N GLN A 534 -16.30 10.32 -24.67
CA GLN A 534 -17.71 9.94 -24.55
C GLN A 534 -18.08 9.39 -23.17
N LYS A 535 -17.22 8.53 -22.59
CA LYS A 535 -17.47 7.83 -21.32
C LYS A 535 -17.02 8.58 -20.07
N LEU A 536 -16.57 9.83 -20.21
CA LEU A 536 -16.03 10.59 -19.09
C LEU A 536 -17.15 10.90 -18.10
N LYS A 537 -17.03 10.41 -16.86
CA LYS A 537 -17.98 10.62 -15.75
C LYS A 537 -17.53 11.73 -14.81
N ILE A 538 -16.23 11.84 -14.56
CA ILE A 538 -15.65 12.81 -13.62
C ILE A 538 -14.60 13.65 -14.34
N LEU A 539 -14.81 14.97 -14.33
CA LEU A 539 -13.83 15.94 -14.77
C LEU A 539 -13.47 16.88 -13.62
N ASN A 540 -12.19 16.87 -13.24
CA ASN A 540 -11.65 17.75 -12.21
C ASN A 540 -10.48 18.56 -12.73
N ILE A 541 -10.64 19.88 -12.77
CA ILE A 541 -9.62 20.85 -13.19
C ILE A 541 -9.37 21.83 -12.05
N GLU A 542 -8.15 21.84 -11.53
CA GLU A 542 -7.76 22.67 -10.38
C GLU A 542 -6.53 23.52 -10.73
N ASN A 543 -6.51 24.78 -10.30
CA ASN A 543 -5.37 25.72 -10.38
C ASN A 543 -4.70 25.76 -11.77
N GLN A 544 -5.51 25.83 -12.82
CA GLN A 544 -5.01 26.04 -14.19
C GLN A 544 -4.92 27.53 -14.51
N LYS A 545 -3.85 27.93 -15.20
CA LYS A 545 -3.60 29.32 -15.60
C LYS A 545 -3.58 29.44 -17.12
N GLY A 546 -4.00 30.59 -17.63
CA GLY A 546 -4.06 30.90 -19.06
C GLY A 546 -5.16 30.14 -19.82
N VAL A 547 -6.12 29.54 -19.11
CA VAL A 547 -7.28 28.84 -19.69
C VAL A 547 -8.50 29.74 -19.57
N GLU A 548 -8.80 30.49 -20.64
CA GLU A 548 -9.96 31.40 -20.69
C GLU A 548 -11.26 30.65 -20.93
N LYS A 549 -11.20 29.54 -21.69
CA LYS A 549 -12.33 28.71 -22.07
C LYS A 549 -11.97 27.24 -21.92
N LEU A 550 -12.90 26.42 -21.44
CA LEU A 550 -12.69 24.97 -21.38
C LEU A 550 -12.98 24.29 -22.71
N TRP A 551 -14.01 24.76 -23.42
CA TRP A 551 -14.61 24.03 -24.53
C TRP A 551 -14.43 24.78 -25.84
N HIS A 552 -13.95 24.08 -26.87
CA HIS A 552 -13.97 24.56 -28.23
C HIS A 552 -15.35 24.36 -28.88
N LYS A 553 -15.77 25.29 -29.74
CA LYS A 553 -17.09 25.26 -30.39
C LYS A 553 -17.32 24.02 -31.28
N ASN A 554 -16.25 23.43 -31.81
CA ASN A 554 -16.30 22.28 -32.74
C ASN A 554 -15.99 20.92 -32.09
N LEU A 555 -16.30 20.73 -30.80
CA LEU A 555 -16.13 19.43 -30.15
C LEU A 555 -17.04 18.35 -30.77
N PRO A 556 -16.57 17.10 -30.98
CA PRO A 556 -17.38 16.01 -31.52
C PRO A 556 -18.66 15.80 -30.71
N SER A 557 -19.84 15.69 -31.34
CA SER A 557 -21.17 15.69 -30.69
C SER A 557 -21.30 14.74 -29.49
N GLU A 558 -20.61 13.60 -29.54
CA GLU A 558 -20.64 12.53 -28.52
C GLU A 558 -19.72 12.79 -27.31
N SER A 559 -18.93 13.86 -27.31
CA SER A 559 -17.97 14.14 -26.23
C SER A 559 -18.68 14.63 -24.97
N PHE A 560 -18.27 14.10 -23.81
CA PHE A 560 -18.77 14.47 -22.47
C PHE A 560 -20.26 14.12 -22.20
N CYS A 561 -20.87 13.26 -23.00
CA CYS A 561 -22.28 12.86 -22.83
C CYS A 561 -22.56 12.08 -21.54
N GLU A 562 -21.55 11.37 -21.00
CA GLU A 562 -21.66 10.60 -19.75
C GLU A 562 -21.20 11.37 -18.51
N LEU A 563 -20.91 12.68 -18.62
CA LEU A 563 -20.34 13.47 -17.53
C LEU A 563 -21.35 13.59 -16.38
N GLU A 564 -20.98 13.10 -15.20
CA GLU A 564 -21.79 13.12 -13.98
C GLU A 564 -21.33 14.19 -12.98
N GLU A 565 -20.03 14.47 -12.92
CA GLU A 565 -19.44 15.44 -11.98
C GLU A 565 -18.41 16.35 -12.66
N LEU A 566 -18.62 17.66 -12.52
CA LEU A 566 -17.70 18.71 -12.97
C LEU A 566 -17.18 19.51 -11.76
N ILE A 567 -15.87 19.47 -11.56
CA ILE A 567 -15.18 20.19 -10.49
C ILE A 567 -14.18 21.16 -11.11
N LEU A 568 -14.36 22.45 -10.85
CA LEU A 568 -13.45 23.53 -11.25
C LEU A 568 -13.01 24.30 -10.02
N MET A 569 -11.72 24.31 -9.73
CA MET A 569 -11.18 25.00 -8.55
C MET A 569 -10.00 25.90 -8.92
N GLU A 570 -9.93 27.11 -8.36
CA GLU A 570 -8.80 28.04 -8.46
C GLU A 570 -8.33 28.34 -9.91
N SER A 571 -9.20 28.17 -10.91
CA SER A 571 -8.88 28.38 -12.33
C SER A 571 -9.21 29.81 -12.72
N ASN A 572 -8.32 30.73 -12.32
CA ASN A 572 -8.64 32.16 -12.25
C ASN A 572 -8.92 32.83 -13.60
N ASP A 573 -8.33 32.38 -14.70
CA ASP A 573 -8.49 33.02 -16.01
C ASP A 573 -9.79 32.63 -16.74
N LEU A 574 -10.57 31.69 -16.18
CA LEU A 574 -11.77 31.16 -16.81
C LEU A 574 -12.89 32.21 -16.85
N LEU A 575 -13.41 32.50 -18.05
CA LEU A 575 -14.45 33.53 -18.24
C LEU A 575 -15.87 32.98 -18.15
N ASN A 576 -16.08 31.73 -18.60
CA ASN A 576 -17.35 31.01 -18.50
C ASN A 576 -17.15 29.50 -18.27
N VAL A 577 -18.13 28.84 -17.65
CA VAL A 577 -18.06 27.41 -17.31
C VAL A 577 -18.68 26.54 -18.40
N ILE A 578 -19.89 26.85 -18.84
CA ILE A 578 -20.61 26.09 -19.88
C ILE A 578 -21.07 27.02 -21.01
N GLN A 579 -20.75 26.63 -22.24
CA GLN A 579 -21.20 27.28 -23.47
C GLN A 579 -22.45 26.60 -24.04
N SER A 580 -23.22 27.32 -24.85
CA SER A 580 -24.44 26.81 -25.51
C SER A 580 -24.21 25.52 -26.29
N SER A 581 -23.06 25.40 -26.96
CA SER A 581 -22.64 24.19 -27.70
C SER A 581 -22.49 22.94 -26.82
N MET A 582 -22.35 23.12 -25.51
CA MET A 582 -22.14 22.05 -24.54
C MET A 582 -23.41 21.72 -23.72
N LEU A 583 -24.37 22.63 -23.64
CA LEU A 583 -25.59 22.46 -22.82
C LEU A 583 -26.39 21.21 -23.19
N MET A 584 -26.53 20.92 -24.48
CA MET A 584 -27.29 19.77 -24.97
C MET A 584 -26.59 18.43 -24.73
N ARG A 585 -25.36 18.42 -24.19
CA ARG A 585 -24.54 17.21 -24.03
C ARG A 585 -24.56 16.68 -22.61
N TYR A 586 -24.80 17.55 -21.63
CA TYR A 586 -24.71 17.22 -20.20
C TYR A 586 -26.00 16.64 -19.64
N GLU A 587 -26.58 15.65 -20.34
CA GLU A 587 -27.81 14.99 -19.89
C GLU A 587 -27.59 14.23 -18.58
N LYS A 588 -26.38 13.78 -18.27
CA LYS A 588 -26.09 12.98 -17.07
C LYS A 588 -25.46 13.76 -15.92
N LEU A 589 -25.26 15.07 -16.07
CA LEU A 589 -24.55 15.88 -15.09
C LEU A 589 -25.38 16.02 -13.81
N LYS A 590 -24.87 15.46 -12.71
CA LYS A 590 -25.52 15.44 -11.39
C LYS A 590 -24.96 16.49 -10.45
N LYS A 591 -23.67 16.80 -10.57
CA LYS A 591 -22.97 17.70 -9.64
C LYS A 591 -22.03 18.64 -10.36
N MET A 592 -22.09 19.91 -9.97
CA MET A 592 -21.17 20.95 -10.42
C MET A 592 -20.63 21.73 -9.22
N THR A 593 -19.32 21.86 -9.14
CA THR A 593 -18.64 22.67 -8.14
C THR A 593 -17.67 23.62 -8.83
N VAL A 594 -17.85 24.92 -8.63
CA VAL A 594 -16.98 25.98 -9.16
C VAL A 594 -16.51 26.81 -7.98
N GLN A 595 -15.21 26.78 -7.69
CA GLN A 595 -14.65 27.43 -6.52
C GLN A 595 -13.42 28.26 -6.87
N GLY A 596 -13.36 29.51 -6.42
CA GLY A 596 -12.13 30.33 -6.51
C GLY A 596 -11.74 30.72 -7.94
N CYS A 597 -12.64 30.66 -8.91
CA CYS A 597 -12.40 31.14 -10.29
C CYS A 597 -12.68 32.65 -10.36
N LYS A 598 -11.67 33.49 -10.11
CA LYS A 598 -11.89 34.92 -9.84
C LYS A 598 -12.33 35.76 -11.03
N GLU A 599 -11.90 35.47 -12.26
CA GLU A 599 -12.31 36.23 -13.46
C GLU A 599 -13.63 35.74 -14.08
N LEU A 600 -14.27 34.74 -13.46
CA LEU A 600 -15.53 34.19 -13.94
C LEU A 600 -16.64 35.25 -13.83
N LYS A 601 -17.16 35.71 -14.98
CA LYS A 601 -18.24 36.70 -15.04
C LYS A 601 -19.62 36.09 -15.15
N GLU A 602 -19.70 34.95 -15.82
CA GLU A 602 -20.93 34.21 -16.08
C GLU A 602 -20.70 32.71 -15.94
N VAL A 603 -21.66 31.98 -15.37
CA VAL A 603 -21.54 30.51 -15.28
C VAL A 603 -21.91 29.88 -16.63
N PHE A 604 -22.99 30.37 -17.25
CA PHE A 604 -23.58 29.83 -18.46
C PHE A 604 -23.67 30.86 -19.58
N GLU A 605 -23.06 30.56 -20.73
CA GLU A 605 -23.11 31.34 -21.96
C GLU A 605 -24.21 30.77 -22.90
N LEU A 606 -25.41 31.36 -22.88
CA LEU A 606 -26.58 30.99 -23.69
C LEU A 606 -26.67 31.86 -24.97
N GLU A 607 -26.06 31.44 -26.08
CA GLU A 607 -26.27 32.09 -27.38
C GLU A 607 -27.61 31.64 -28.00
N ASN A 608 -28.61 32.54 -28.08
CA ASN A 608 -29.90 32.39 -28.79
C ASN A 608 -30.38 30.94 -28.87
N VAL A 609 -30.57 30.31 -27.71
CA VAL A 609 -31.20 28.99 -27.62
C VAL A 609 -32.69 29.20 -27.98
N ILE A 610 -32.95 29.40 -29.27
CA ILE A 610 -34.26 29.27 -29.88
C ILE A 610 -34.41 27.77 -30.01
N THR A 611 -34.77 27.12 -28.91
CA THR A 611 -35.29 25.77 -29.02
C THR A 611 -36.57 25.91 -29.81
N GLU A 612 -36.56 25.56 -31.10
CA GLU A 612 -37.79 25.37 -31.88
C GLU A 612 -38.73 24.37 -31.16
N ASN A 613 -38.16 23.60 -30.23
CA ASN A 613 -38.80 22.61 -29.39
C ASN A 613 -39.01 23.12 -27.95
N LYS A 614 -40.25 23.46 -27.57
CA LYS A 614 -40.62 23.96 -26.21
C LYS A 614 -40.39 22.97 -25.05
N ASN A 615 -39.89 21.77 -25.33
CA ASN A 615 -39.75 20.67 -24.36
C ASN A 615 -38.31 20.43 -23.90
N GLU A 616 -37.32 21.17 -24.40
CA GLU A 616 -35.93 21.01 -23.99
C GLU A 616 -35.71 21.61 -22.59
N GLU A 617 -35.09 20.87 -21.68
CA GLU A 617 -34.78 21.32 -20.31
C GLU A 617 -33.26 21.51 -20.16
N ILE A 618 -32.81 22.61 -19.53
CA ILE A 618 -31.40 22.85 -19.27
C ILE A 618 -30.96 22.09 -18.01
N LEU A 619 -29.97 21.20 -18.17
CA LEU A 619 -29.36 20.41 -17.09
C LEU A 619 -30.41 19.80 -16.13
N PRO A 620 -31.37 19.00 -16.65
CA PRO A 620 -32.50 18.53 -15.84
C PRO A 620 -32.08 17.57 -14.73
N HIS A 621 -30.92 16.91 -14.85
CA HIS A 621 -30.43 15.91 -13.91
C HIS A 621 -29.47 16.43 -12.85
N ILE A 622 -29.15 17.74 -12.85
CA ILE A 622 -28.29 18.29 -11.81
C ILE A 622 -29.02 18.26 -10.47
N THR A 623 -28.35 17.76 -9.44
CA THR A 623 -28.87 17.61 -8.07
C THR A 623 -28.14 18.53 -7.09
N GLU A 624 -26.88 18.86 -7.37
CA GLU A 624 -26.07 19.74 -6.53
C GLU A 624 -25.27 20.75 -7.37
N LEU A 625 -25.43 22.04 -7.04
CA LEU A 625 -24.67 23.14 -7.62
C LEU A 625 -24.03 23.98 -6.51
N ILE A 626 -22.70 24.06 -6.53
CA ILE A 626 -21.92 24.85 -5.58
C ILE A 626 -21.09 25.88 -6.35
N LEU A 627 -21.36 27.15 -6.08
CA LEU A 627 -20.59 28.30 -6.53
C LEU A 627 -19.96 28.96 -5.29
N ASN A 628 -18.63 29.00 -5.24
CA ASN A 628 -17.93 29.43 -4.03
C ASN A 628 -16.76 30.38 -4.38
N ASN A 629 -16.64 31.51 -3.68
CA ASN A 629 -15.55 32.47 -3.83
C ASN A 629 -15.35 32.91 -5.30
N LEU A 630 -16.42 33.47 -5.89
CA LEU A 630 -16.44 33.96 -7.29
C LEU A 630 -16.69 35.47 -7.28
N PRO A 631 -15.68 36.29 -6.95
CA PRO A 631 -15.87 37.71 -6.65
C PRO A 631 -16.38 38.53 -7.84
N ASN A 632 -16.01 38.20 -9.08
CA ASN A 632 -16.42 38.92 -10.29
C ASN A 632 -17.63 38.29 -11.01
N LEU A 633 -18.32 37.32 -10.37
CA LEU A 633 -19.51 36.71 -10.96
C LEU A 633 -20.65 37.73 -10.98
N GLU A 634 -20.92 38.31 -12.14
CA GLU A 634 -21.94 39.35 -12.34
C GLU A 634 -23.32 38.74 -12.61
N HIS A 635 -23.35 37.67 -13.40
CA HIS A 635 -24.58 37.04 -13.86
C HIS A 635 -24.50 35.51 -13.76
N PHE A 636 -25.61 34.87 -13.43
CA PHE A 636 -25.67 33.41 -13.49
C PHE A 636 -25.71 32.93 -14.96
N TRP A 637 -26.53 33.58 -15.79
CA TRP A 637 -26.65 33.37 -17.23
C TRP A 637 -26.35 34.68 -17.97
N ASN A 638 -25.71 34.62 -19.14
CA ASN A 638 -25.49 35.82 -19.97
C ASN A 638 -26.79 36.37 -20.61
N LYS A 639 -27.80 35.51 -20.76
CA LYS A 639 -29.16 35.78 -21.23
C LYS A 639 -30.13 34.87 -20.50
N GLU A 640 -31.35 35.35 -20.27
CA GLU A 640 -32.38 34.57 -19.59
C GLU A 640 -32.74 33.30 -20.39
N PRO A 641 -32.72 32.09 -19.77
CA PRO A 641 -33.16 30.88 -20.44
C PRO A 641 -34.63 30.97 -20.84
N GLN A 642 -34.94 30.57 -22.08
CA GLN A 642 -36.31 30.52 -22.62
C GLN A 642 -37.02 29.21 -22.30
N VAL A 643 -36.32 28.29 -21.62
CA VAL A 643 -36.76 26.95 -21.26
C VAL A 643 -36.51 26.69 -19.78
N SER A 644 -37.17 25.69 -19.21
CA SER A 644 -36.96 25.31 -17.81
C SER A 644 -35.54 24.80 -17.56
N ALA A 645 -34.95 25.19 -16.43
CA ALA A 645 -33.63 24.73 -15.99
C ALA A 645 -33.71 24.05 -14.61
N PHE A 646 -32.79 23.12 -14.34
CA PHE A 646 -32.51 22.62 -12.98
C PHE A 646 -33.67 21.92 -12.25
N LYS A 647 -34.53 21.22 -13.00
CA LYS A 647 -35.73 20.56 -12.47
C LYS A 647 -35.48 19.64 -11.28
N ASN A 648 -34.36 18.91 -11.26
CA ASN A 648 -34.01 17.98 -10.18
C ASN A 648 -32.99 18.53 -9.18
N LEU A 649 -32.72 19.85 -9.19
CA LEU A 649 -31.76 20.46 -8.28
C LEU A 649 -32.26 20.37 -6.85
N GLU A 650 -31.50 19.68 -5.98
CA GLU A 650 -31.82 19.49 -4.56
C GLU A 650 -31.05 20.46 -3.67
N SER A 651 -29.83 20.83 -4.04
CA SER A 651 -28.94 21.68 -3.24
C SER A 651 -28.30 22.77 -4.09
N LEU A 652 -28.59 24.03 -3.74
CA LEU A 652 -27.96 25.21 -4.32
C LEU A 652 -27.19 25.99 -3.24
N GLN A 653 -25.88 26.14 -3.44
CA GLN A 653 -25.01 26.89 -2.55
C GLN A 653 -24.26 27.97 -3.33
N ILE A 654 -24.51 29.23 -2.99
CA ILE A 654 -23.81 30.42 -3.49
C ILE A 654 -23.09 31.05 -2.32
N ILE A 655 -21.76 31.05 -2.36
CA ILE A 655 -20.90 31.42 -1.23
C ILE A 655 -19.85 32.40 -1.74
N ASP A 656 -19.71 33.55 -1.10
CA ASP A 656 -18.70 34.58 -1.39
C ASP A 656 -18.67 35.00 -2.88
N CYS A 657 -19.84 35.13 -3.51
CA CYS A 657 -20.02 35.67 -4.87
C CYS A 657 -20.36 37.16 -4.81
N ASP A 658 -19.35 38.00 -4.62
CA ASP A 658 -19.53 39.41 -4.23
C ASP A 658 -20.22 40.29 -5.27
N SER A 659 -19.94 40.11 -6.57
CA SER A 659 -20.51 40.94 -7.66
C SER A 659 -21.92 40.53 -8.08
N LEU A 660 -22.42 39.40 -7.61
CA LEU A 660 -23.73 38.90 -8.02
C LEU A 660 -24.82 39.76 -7.36
N GLU A 661 -25.58 40.51 -8.16
CA GLU A 661 -26.66 41.36 -7.63
C GLU A 661 -28.00 40.65 -7.52
N ARG A 662 -28.24 39.65 -8.39
CA ARG A 662 -29.48 38.88 -8.51
C ARG A 662 -29.17 37.44 -8.89
N LEU A 663 -29.94 36.47 -8.40
CA LEU A 663 -29.68 35.04 -8.66
C LEU A 663 -30.54 34.47 -9.81
N PHE A 664 -31.86 34.43 -9.65
CA PHE A 664 -32.78 33.84 -10.64
C PHE A 664 -33.97 34.74 -10.96
N SER A 665 -34.49 34.62 -12.17
CA SER A 665 -35.79 35.17 -12.50
C SER A 665 -36.92 34.39 -11.83
N LEU A 666 -38.11 34.99 -11.73
CA LEU A 666 -39.32 34.30 -11.29
C LEU A 666 -39.68 33.11 -12.20
N SER A 667 -39.42 33.21 -13.50
CA SER A 667 -39.65 32.11 -14.46
C SER A 667 -38.72 30.92 -14.20
N THR A 668 -37.44 31.16 -13.93
CA THR A 668 -36.49 30.09 -13.56
C THR A 668 -36.86 29.47 -12.21
N ALA A 669 -37.22 30.30 -11.22
CA ALA A 669 -37.56 29.85 -9.87
C ALA A 669 -38.75 28.86 -9.83
N LYS A 670 -39.76 29.03 -10.71
CA LYS A 670 -40.92 28.13 -10.82
C LYS A 670 -40.55 26.68 -11.15
N HIS A 671 -39.37 26.45 -11.71
CA HIS A 671 -38.93 25.11 -12.12
C HIS A 671 -38.03 24.42 -11.08
N LEU A 672 -37.71 25.09 -9.97
CA LEU A 672 -36.87 24.55 -8.87
C LEU A 672 -37.69 23.72 -7.85
N GLY A 673 -38.60 22.87 -8.34
CA GLY A 673 -39.55 22.15 -7.50
C GLY A 673 -38.91 21.17 -6.53
N ASN A 674 -37.76 20.60 -6.87
CA ASN A 674 -37.07 19.60 -6.04
C ASN A 674 -36.02 20.19 -5.08
N LEU A 675 -35.90 21.53 -5.03
CA LEU A 675 -34.91 22.19 -4.18
C LEU A 675 -35.19 21.91 -2.70
N LYS A 676 -34.21 21.36 -1.98
CA LYS A 676 -34.27 21.05 -0.54
C LYS A 676 -33.46 22.03 0.29
N LEU A 677 -32.34 22.50 -0.25
CA LEU A 677 -31.43 23.44 0.39
C LEU A 677 -31.13 24.64 -0.54
N LEU A 678 -31.41 25.84 -0.05
CA LEU A 678 -30.92 27.09 -0.63
C LEU A 678 -30.01 27.80 0.38
N LYS A 679 -28.74 27.97 0.02
CA LYS A 679 -27.75 28.63 0.86
C LYS A 679 -27.08 29.78 0.12
N LEU A 680 -27.26 30.98 0.65
CA LEU A 680 -26.59 32.22 0.24
C LEU A 680 -25.74 32.71 1.41
N TYR A 681 -24.43 32.83 1.19
CA TYR A 681 -23.48 33.22 2.21
C TYR A 681 -22.47 34.22 1.66
N GLY A 682 -22.27 35.36 2.33
CA GLY A 682 -21.14 36.25 2.02
C GLY A 682 -21.22 36.99 0.67
N CYS A 683 -22.36 37.00 -0.02
CA CYS A 683 -22.54 37.73 -1.29
C CYS A 683 -22.87 39.21 -1.04
N LYS A 684 -21.84 40.09 -1.11
CA LYS A 684 -21.97 41.49 -0.65
C LYS A 684 -22.88 42.40 -1.48
N ASN A 685 -22.95 42.23 -2.81
CA ASN A 685 -23.77 43.10 -3.67
C ASN A 685 -25.14 42.51 -4.01
N MET A 686 -25.49 41.35 -3.46
CA MET A 686 -26.81 40.73 -3.68
C MET A 686 -27.90 41.66 -3.14
N LYS A 687 -28.74 42.21 -4.03
CA LYS A 687 -29.86 43.12 -3.70
C LYS A 687 -31.19 42.39 -3.59
N GLU A 688 -31.42 41.45 -4.50
CA GLU A 688 -32.61 40.60 -4.57
C GLU A 688 -32.20 39.17 -4.93
N VAL A 689 -32.85 38.16 -4.35
CA VAL A 689 -32.60 36.76 -4.74
C VAL A 689 -33.34 36.44 -6.04
N LEU A 690 -34.61 36.82 -6.11
CA LEU A 690 -35.50 36.59 -7.26
C LEU A 690 -35.94 37.91 -7.90
N TYR A 691 -35.80 38.02 -9.22
CA TYR A 691 -36.18 39.22 -9.99
C TYR A 691 -37.21 38.92 -11.09
N ASN A 692 -37.96 39.94 -11.51
CA ASN A 692 -38.85 39.84 -12.67
C ASN A 692 -38.12 40.29 -13.95
N VAL A 693 -38.38 39.59 -15.06
CA VAL A 693 -37.79 39.88 -16.38
C VAL A 693 -38.68 40.86 -17.17
N ASP A 694 -39.99 40.88 -16.90
CA ASP A 694 -40.96 41.70 -17.61
C ASP A 694 -41.25 43.02 -16.86
N ASP A 695 -40.63 44.11 -17.29
CA ASP A 695 -40.90 45.48 -16.80
C ASP A 695 -42.24 46.06 -17.34
N SER A 696 -43.14 45.19 -17.83
CA SER A 696 -44.34 45.57 -18.60
C SER A 696 -45.55 45.97 -17.77
N GLY A 697 -45.40 46.15 -16.45
CA GLY A 697 -46.48 46.65 -15.57
C GLY A 697 -47.71 45.75 -15.47
N SER A 698 -47.68 44.53 -16.02
CA SER A 698 -48.73 43.53 -15.85
C SER A 698 -48.61 42.90 -14.46
N SER A 699 -49.21 43.56 -13.48
CA SER A 699 -49.41 43.08 -12.13
C SER A 699 -50.32 41.85 -12.12
N GLN A 700 -49.76 40.67 -12.39
CA GLN A 700 -50.32 39.41 -11.90
C GLN A 700 -49.48 38.95 -10.71
N ASN A 701 -50.13 38.76 -9.56
CA ASN A 701 -49.52 38.13 -8.40
C ASN A 701 -49.12 36.71 -8.82
N GLU A 702 -47.83 36.49 -9.09
CA GLU A 702 -47.33 35.16 -9.43
C GLU A 702 -47.09 34.37 -8.13
N ASP A 703 -47.76 33.23 -8.01
CA ASP A 703 -47.53 32.28 -6.92
C ASP A 703 -46.29 31.44 -7.25
N ILE A 704 -45.29 31.48 -6.37
CA ILE A 704 -44.06 30.66 -6.46
C ILE A 704 -44.11 29.55 -5.41
N PHE A 705 -43.95 28.33 -5.88
CA PHE A 705 -44.06 27.13 -5.07
C PHE A 705 -42.69 26.44 -4.90
N PHE A 706 -42.27 26.29 -3.64
CA PHE A 706 -41.07 25.54 -3.24
C PHE A 706 -41.48 24.33 -2.38
N PRO A 707 -41.95 23.22 -2.97
CA PRO A 707 -42.56 22.12 -2.22
C PRO A 707 -41.58 21.40 -1.31
N GLU A 708 -40.31 21.29 -1.73
CA GLU A 708 -39.31 20.44 -1.10
C GLU A 708 -38.33 21.20 -0.20
N VAL A 709 -38.32 22.54 -0.18
CA VAL A 709 -37.28 23.26 0.57
C VAL A 709 -37.47 23.06 2.06
N GLU A 710 -36.47 22.47 2.70
CA GLU A 710 -36.44 22.20 4.14
C GLU A 710 -35.64 23.27 4.89
N CYS A 711 -34.60 23.79 4.24
CA CYS A 711 -33.68 24.75 4.83
C CYS A 711 -33.33 25.91 3.89
N LEU A 712 -33.51 27.13 4.40
CA LEU A 712 -33.06 28.37 3.78
C LEU A 712 -31.99 29.03 4.66
N ILE A 713 -30.84 29.33 4.08
CA ILE A 713 -29.73 30.00 4.78
C ILE A 713 -29.39 31.29 4.03
N LEU A 714 -29.55 32.42 4.71
CA LEU A 714 -29.18 33.76 4.26
C LEU A 714 -28.23 34.36 5.29
N LYS A 715 -26.93 34.45 4.96
CA LYS A 715 -25.94 34.91 5.92
C LYS A 715 -24.92 35.85 5.30
N ASP A 716 -24.57 36.91 6.01
CA ASP A 716 -23.54 37.88 5.61
C ASP A 716 -23.87 38.50 4.23
N LEU A 717 -25.11 39.01 4.10
CA LEU A 717 -25.67 39.60 2.86
C LEU A 717 -26.02 41.09 3.09
N PRO A 718 -25.03 41.99 3.16
CA PRO A 718 -25.20 43.39 3.57
C PRO A 718 -26.08 44.24 2.64
N SER A 719 -26.21 43.86 1.37
CA SER A 719 -26.99 44.62 0.38
C SER A 719 -28.38 44.05 0.14
N LEU A 720 -28.74 42.91 0.73
CA LEU A 720 -30.00 42.24 0.42
C LEU A 720 -31.17 43.04 0.99
N GLU A 721 -32.04 43.56 0.12
CA GLU A 721 -33.19 44.39 0.49
C GLU A 721 -34.46 43.55 0.66
N SER A 722 -34.63 42.52 -0.18
CA SER A 722 -35.73 41.55 -0.11
C SER A 722 -35.34 40.24 -0.80
N PHE A 723 -36.04 39.15 -0.48
CA PHE A 723 -35.91 37.90 -1.25
C PHE A 723 -36.49 38.07 -2.65
N CYS A 724 -37.60 38.81 -2.76
CA CYS A 724 -38.21 39.25 -4.01
C CYS A 724 -38.93 40.59 -3.78
N ALA A 725 -38.64 41.59 -4.61
CA ALA A 725 -39.23 42.93 -4.49
C ALA A 725 -40.67 43.02 -5.02
N HIS A 726 -41.11 42.05 -5.82
CA HIS A 726 -42.45 42.02 -6.41
C HIS A 726 -43.45 41.35 -5.45
N SER A 727 -44.75 41.65 -5.64
CA SER A 727 -45.86 41.03 -4.90
C SER A 727 -46.11 39.59 -5.34
N CYS A 728 -45.12 38.72 -5.09
CA CYS A 728 -45.20 37.27 -5.32
C CYS A 728 -45.58 36.58 -4.02
N ASN A 729 -46.59 35.71 -4.08
CA ASN A 729 -46.88 34.81 -2.96
C ASN A 729 -45.92 33.64 -3.02
N PHE A 730 -45.46 33.20 -1.85
CA PHE A 730 -44.55 32.08 -1.73
C PHE A 730 -45.14 30.97 -0.88
N GLU A 731 -45.13 29.75 -1.40
CA GLU A 731 -45.59 28.55 -0.72
C GLU A 731 -44.42 27.60 -0.41
N TRP A 732 -44.17 27.36 0.89
CA TRP A 732 -43.05 26.56 1.40
C TRP A 732 -43.55 25.48 2.40
N PRO A 733 -44.26 24.43 1.94
CA PRO A 733 -44.95 23.48 2.81
C PRO A 733 -44.01 22.63 3.69
N LYS A 734 -42.74 22.49 3.32
CA LYS A 734 -41.73 21.68 4.04
C LYS A 734 -40.67 22.49 4.78
N LEU A 735 -40.69 23.82 4.70
CA LEU A 735 -39.66 24.67 5.31
C LEU A 735 -39.68 24.57 6.84
N GLN A 736 -38.58 24.06 7.39
CA GLN A 736 -38.42 23.80 8.83
C GLN A 736 -37.42 24.76 9.47
N ALA A 737 -36.40 25.20 8.73
CA ALA A 737 -35.35 26.04 9.26
C ALA A 737 -35.01 27.19 8.30
N VAL A 738 -35.19 28.41 8.77
CA VAL A 738 -34.64 29.61 8.14
C VAL A 738 -33.50 30.13 9.01
N ARG A 739 -32.32 30.31 8.45
CA ARG A 739 -31.18 30.94 9.13
C ARG A 739 -30.92 32.30 8.50
N VAL A 740 -31.04 33.38 9.27
CA VAL A 740 -30.79 34.76 8.82
C VAL A 740 -29.86 35.46 9.79
N SER A 741 -28.69 35.87 9.33
CA SER A 741 -27.72 36.62 10.14
C SER A 741 -26.93 37.60 9.30
N GLU A 742 -26.63 38.79 9.84
CA GLU A 742 -25.88 39.84 9.14
C GLU A 742 -26.52 40.23 7.79
N VAL A 743 -27.82 40.52 7.80
CA VAL A 743 -28.61 40.96 6.63
C VAL A 743 -29.31 42.32 6.93
N PRO A 744 -28.55 43.40 7.13
CA PRO A 744 -29.03 44.66 7.73
C PRO A 744 -29.99 45.50 6.87
N LYS A 745 -30.08 45.28 5.55
CA LYS A 745 -31.00 46.03 4.67
C LYS A 745 -32.34 45.35 4.44
N MET A 746 -32.48 44.09 4.84
CA MET A 746 -33.69 43.32 4.57
C MET A 746 -34.79 43.71 5.55
N MET A 747 -35.67 44.62 5.13
CA MET A 747 -36.79 45.09 5.97
C MET A 747 -37.98 44.11 5.97
N LYS A 748 -38.08 43.28 4.94
CA LYS A 748 -39.15 42.30 4.71
C LYS A 748 -38.59 41.14 3.89
N PHE A 749 -39.22 39.98 3.98
CA PHE A 749 -38.89 38.84 3.14
C PHE A 749 -39.36 39.07 1.69
N SER A 750 -40.65 39.33 1.49
CA SER A 750 -41.24 39.73 0.19
C SER A 750 -42.53 40.54 0.39
N GLU A 751 -43.04 41.18 -0.66
CA GLU A 751 -44.31 41.92 -0.63
C GLU A 751 -45.55 41.02 -0.51
N GLY A 752 -45.55 39.86 -1.18
CA GLY A 752 -46.68 38.91 -1.14
C GLY A 752 -46.71 38.05 0.12
N ASN A 753 -47.68 37.14 0.21
CA ASN A 753 -47.87 36.27 1.38
C ASN A 753 -46.85 35.11 1.41
N GLN A 754 -46.36 34.72 2.60
CA GLN A 754 -45.53 33.51 2.78
C GLN A 754 -46.28 32.42 3.55
N ILE A 755 -46.63 31.33 2.87
CA ILE A 755 -47.30 30.16 3.46
C ILE A 755 -46.22 29.17 3.92
N THR A 756 -45.97 29.13 5.22
CA THR A 756 -44.86 28.37 5.85
C THR A 756 -45.38 27.50 7.03
N PRO A 757 -46.24 26.50 6.80
CA PRO A 757 -47.01 25.82 7.84
C PRO A 757 -46.17 25.04 8.87
N LYS A 758 -44.93 24.67 8.52
CA LYS A 758 -44.00 23.94 9.41
C LYS A 758 -42.95 24.85 10.05
N LEU A 759 -42.87 26.12 9.66
CA LEU A 759 -41.88 27.04 10.18
C LEU A 759 -42.37 27.62 11.51
N ASN A 760 -41.55 27.46 12.55
CA ASN A 760 -41.85 27.98 13.88
C ASN A 760 -40.67 28.73 14.53
N ALA A 761 -39.56 28.89 13.80
CA ALA A 761 -38.38 29.60 14.25
C ALA A 761 -37.51 30.06 13.07
N VAL A 762 -37.02 31.30 13.16
CA VAL A 762 -35.92 31.84 12.37
C VAL A 762 -34.68 31.91 13.27
N TYR A 763 -33.58 31.30 12.84
CA TYR A 763 -32.33 31.21 13.59
C TYR A 763 -31.39 32.34 13.17
N VAL A 764 -30.92 33.13 14.14
CA VAL A 764 -29.95 34.22 13.93
C VAL A 764 -28.54 33.78 14.26
N THR A 765 -28.41 33.01 15.34
CA THR A 765 -27.19 32.30 15.70
C THR A 765 -27.58 30.88 16.10
N PHE A 766 -26.62 30.04 16.47
CA PHE A 766 -26.92 28.70 16.98
C PHE A 766 -27.85 28.69 18.21
N ILE A 767 -27.91 29.81 18.96
CA ILE A 767 -28.64 29.90 20.23
C ILE A 767 -29.85 30.84 20.10
N LYS A 768 -29.75 31.91 19.30
CA LYS A 768 -30.80 32.93 19.18
C LYS A 768 -31.79 32.55 18.07
N LYS A 769 -33.04 32.33 18.46
CA LYS A 769 -34.19 32.10 17.58
C LYS A 769 -35.28 33.16 17.78
N CYS A 770 -36.00 33.53 16.73
CA CYS A 770 -37.18 34.39 16.81
C CYS A 770 -38.32 33.86 15.95
N TRP A 771 -39.56 34.13 16.35
CA TRP A 771 -40.74 33.85 15.54
C TRP A 771 -41.85 34.80 15.93
N GLN A 772 -42.35 35.58 14.97
CA GLN A 772 -43.43 36.56 15.15
C GLN A 772 -44.73 36.11 14.44
N GLY A 773 -44.92 34.80 14.29
CA GLY A 773 -46.11 34.21 13.67
C GLY A 773 -46.05 34.06 12.15
N ASN A 774 -45.28 34.91 11.46
CA ASN A 774 -44.94 34.74 10.04
C ASN A 774 -43.51 35.18 9.73
N LEU A 775 -43.03 34.86 8.52
CA LEU A 775 -41.66 35.13 8.09
C LEU A 775 -41.36 36.62 7.99
N ASN A 776 -42.23 37.41 7.34
CA ASN A 776 -42.07 38.86 7.21
C ASN A 776 -41.93 39.57 8.57
N GLU A 777 -42.85 39.34 9.51
CA GLU A 777 -42.80 39.94 10.85
C GLU A 777 -41.55 39.51 11.63
N SER A 778 -41.10 38.26 11.43
CA SER A 778 -39.87 37.76 12.04
C SER A 778 -38.63 38.49 11.49
N ILE A 779 -38.57 38.75 10.19
CA ILE A 779 -37.49 39.53 9.55
C ILE A 779 -37.53 41.00 10.00
N VAL A 780 -38.71 41.63 10.03
CA VAL A 780 -38.90 43.01 10.54
C VAL A 780 -38.39 43.14 11.98
N TYR A 781 -38.74 42.17 12.84
CA TYR A 781 -38.26 42.13 14.22
C TYR A 781 -36.72 42.06 14.29
N LEU A 782 -36.10 41.20 13.48
CA LEU A 782 -34.64 41.10 13.42
C LEU A 782 -33.98 42.38 12.93
N TRP A 783 -34.56 43.03 11.92
CA TRP A 783 -34.08 44.28 11.37
C TRP A 783 -34.13 45.43 12.40
N ASN A 784 -35.26 45.59 13.11
CA ASN A 784 -35.40 46.59 14.17
C ASN A 784 -34.41 46.38 15.32
N GLN A 785 -34.18 45.12 15.71
CA GLN A 785 -33.18 44.79 16.72
C GLN A 785 -31.78 45.20 16.26
N HIS A 786 -31.41 44.89 15.03
CA HIS A 786 -30.12 45.28 14.46
C HIS A 786 -29.94 46.80 14.46
N LYS A 787 -30.97 47.55 14.04
CA LYS A 787 -30.96 49.02 14.02
C LYS A 787 -30.73 49.62 15.41
N HIS A 788 -31.43 49.12 16.43
CA HIS A 788 -31.25 49.57 17.81
C HIS A 788 -29.83 49.28 18.35
N TYR A 789 -29.25 48.12 18.02
CA TYR A 789 -27.86 47.82 18.41
C TYR A 789 -26.83 48.73 17.72
N THR A 790 -27.03 49.07 16.45
CA THR A 790 -26.13 49.99 15.71
C THR A 790 -26.27 51.45 16.13
N GLU A 791 -27.47 51.90 16.51
CA GLU A 791 -27.69 53.27 17.00
C GLU A 791 -27.07 53.47 18.39
N PHE A 792 -27.20 52.49 19.30
CA PHE A 792 -26.57 52.54 20.63
C PHE A 792 -25.04 52.43 20.59
N SER A 793 -24.45 51.69 19.64
CA SER A 793 -22.99 51.60 19.50
C SER A 793 -22.37 52.87 18.95
N TYR A 794 -23.11 53.64 18.13
CA TYR A 794 -22.68 54.96 17.67
C TYR A 794 -22.82 56.05 18.75
N GLU A 795 -23.90 56.03 19.55
CA GLU A 795 -24.09 56.99 20.65
C GLU A 795 -23.13 56.80 21.83
N SER A 796 -22.55 55.60 21.98
CA SER A 796 -21.55 55.30 23.02
C SER A 796 -20.09 55.50 22.59
N ALA A 797 -19.86 55.83 21.31
CA ALA A 797 -18.56 56.13 20.72
C ALA A 797 -18.36 57.62 20.36
N HIS A 798 -19.29 58.49 20.78
CA HIS A 798 -19.15 59.95 20.85
C HIS A 798 -19.18 60.37 22.31
#